data_AF-A0A8H5KGB7-F1
#
_entry.id   AF-A0A8H5KGB7-F1
#
_cell.length_a   1.000
_cell.length_b   1.000
_cell.length_c   1.000
_cell.angle_alpha   90.00
_cell.angle_beta   90.00
_cell.angle_gamma   90.00
#
_symmetry.space_group_name_H-M   'P 1'
#
loop_
_entity.id
_entity.type
_entity.pdbx_description
1 polymer ?
#
loop_
_entity_poly.entity_id
_entity_poly.type
_entity_poly.pdbx_seq_one_letter_code
_entity_poly.pdbx_strand_id
1 'polypeptide(L)'
;MAVPTWIDLQFGARGELRPILVEHRIAYKIFDGQAFHPRLVLAIGGAEKRHFYRTLELDAHVPGNGIFLRPFQLATLLIDCELHNQSTLGICEQAAPMGHQTRHTLHCAVTPNSPPQRISQFALDMYWQLLFPFASVVLLFADDLGGLEPVIELLVCWTRRARLKPLLSPPRVIVVFHWRHRSKIETFEVRLRARLTGRDPTASTSTSGISAPIRLDHEHAFESVYLVPTWKLSSEFLVQVEESFGVRESAGFAFSGEHTKTLLETAVNQFGQSCGQQIDFHDAVRLPNPIPDHLAEGISCFIRATNDSDLDQVTIIASALDLDAHPPGAHFHLRPPTAGLRMLELGGTSQDKWEMLNFLKELRSITGLGISLREQFDLVVGSGIGLFFVQTAFLEDWALSDCKYHAKNLHDPKIIDSKNLFVSFGKRLTWKMAKTSGMNGLFVVFVLDSHRASQTIERDVGVRGFLRRQHHDVVVRYMGAHCDSPPPKLAASRMIASLFYIELVFTPHFYSTPERVQARLLCRLPPSATLISLVTDLHARGTRVIFWGTELEPNVESLVTSSSLSRCRRGEAFVKRLDIEVWSPDSELHVVIDDDLMGKHNVSHCPYVLRELSHDQGLDCVFGRSDHCGIDTTKDVGTTITEEIDELSEELGRFASWDGSWNFF
;
A
#
# COMPACT_ATOMS: atom_id res chain seq x y z
N MET A 1 -26.68 -4.29 -15.16
CA MET A 1 -25.83 -3.08 -15.25
C MET A 1 -24.84 -3.29 -16.40
N ALA A 2 -24.45 -2.23 -17.12
CA ALA A 2 -23.44 -2.36 -18.18
C ALA A 2 -22.08 -2.72 -17.57
N VAL A 3 -21.33 -3.60 -18.23
CA VAL A 3 -19.97 -3.94 -17.79
C VAL A 3 -19.05 -2.81 -18.26
N PRO A 4 -18.28 -2.15 -17.38
CA PRO A 4 -17.37 -1.10 -17.80
C PRO A 4 -16.26 -1.69 -18.68
N THR A 5 -15.91 -0.98 -19.74
CA THR A 5 -14.67 -1.26 -20.49
C THR A 5 -13.49 -1.17 -19.54
N TRP A 6 -12.56 -2.12 -19.63
CA TRP A 6 -11.29 -2.08 -18.90
C TRP A 6 -10.18 -1.53 -19.78
N ILE A 7 -9.98 -2.12 -20.96
CA ILE A 7 -8.95 -1.68 -21.91
C ILE A 7 -9.57 -1.43 -23.29
N ASP A 8 -9.20 -0.32 -23.90
CA ASP A 8 -9.49 -0.01 -25.29
C ASP A 8 -8.22 0.42 -26.05
N LEU A 9 -8.26 0.32 -27.39
CA LEU A 9 -7.18 0.74 -28.28
C LEU A 9 -7.67 1.86 -29.20
N GLN A 10 -6.98 3.00 -29.14
CA GLN A 10 -7.32 4.19 -29.92
C GLN A 10 -6.05 4.81 -30.51
N PHE A 11 -6.19 5.74 -31.46
CA PHE A 11 -5.09 6.62 -31.88
C PHE A 11 -5.10 7.94 -31.12
N GLY A 12 -3.91 8.51 -30.91
CA GLY A 12 -3.76 9.86 -30.38
C GLY A 12 -4.44 10.93 -31.22
N ALA A 13 -4.64 12.10 -30.61
CA ALA A 13 -5.21 13.28 -31.28
C ALA A 13 -4.33 13.76 -32.45
N ARG A 14 -4.91 14.58 -33.33
CA ARG A 14 -4.29 15.01 -34.60
C ARG A 14 -2.86 15.55 -34.41
N GLY A 15 -1.88 14.83 -34.94
CA GLY A 15 -0.44 15.19 -34.93
C GLY A 15 0.47 14.02 -34.54
N GLU A 16 0.00 13.17 -33.62
CA GLU A 16 0.72 11.98 -33.14
C GLU A 16 -0.15 10.74 -33.38
N LEU A 17 -0.11 10.19 -34.60
CA LEU A 17 -0.84 8.99 -35.01
C LEU A 17 -0.24 7.70 -34.41
N ARG A 18 0.10 7.72 -33.13
CA ARG A 18 0.56 6.55 -32.37
C ARG A 18 -0.63 5.85 -31.73
N PRO A 19 -0.65 4.51 -31.70
CA PRO A 19 -1.64 3.77 -30.93
C PRO A 19 -1.49 4.08 -29.44
N ILE A 20 -2.62 4.19 -28.75
CA ILE A 20 -2.75 4.44 -27.32
C ILE A 20 -3.59 3.32 -26.73
N LEU A 21 -3.08 2.69 -25.68
CA LEU A 21 -3.86 1.83 -24.81
C LEU A 21 -4.54 2.72 -23.76
N VAL A 22 -5.87 2.72 -23.76
CA VAL A 22 -6.69 3.44 -22.78
C VAL A 22 -7.13 2.45 -21.72
N GLU A 23 -6.63 2.65 -20.50
CA GLU A 23 -6.94 1.85 -19.32
C GLU A 23 -7.97 2.59 -18.47
N HIS A 24 -9.16 2.00 -18.32
CA HIS A 24 -10.27 2.57 -17.56
C HIS A 24 -10.24 2.06 -16.11
N ARG A 25 -9.99 2.97 -15.17
CA ARG A 25 -9.71 2.58 -13.77
C ARG A 25 -10.92 1.97 -13.07
N ILE A 26 -12.14 2.42 -13.41
CA ILE A 26 -13.41 1.92 -12.84
C ILE A 26 -13.58 0.40 -12.95
N ALA A 27 -12.98 -0.25 -13.96
CA ALA A 27 -13.07 -1.70 -14.12
C ALA A 27 -12.38 -2.46 -12.96
N TYR A 28 -11.40 -1.87 -12.30
CA TYR A 28 -10.71 -2.48 -11.15
C TYR A 28 -11.54 -2.49 -9.87
N LYS A 29 -12.64 -1.73 -9.81
CA LYS A 29 -13.54 -1.70 -8.64
C LYS A 29 -14.05 -3.09 -8.24
N ILE A 30 -14.08 -4.03 -9.18
CA ILE A 30 -14.44 -5.43 -8.94
C ILE A 30 -13.52 -6.16 -7.94
N PHE A 31 -12.28 -5.70 -7.77
CA PHE A 31 -11.30 -6.30 -6.88
C PHE A 31 -11.33 -5.74 -5.45
N ASP A 32 -11.98 -4.60 -5.25
CA ASP A 32 -11.92 -3.90 -3.97
C ASP A 32 -12.73 -4.61 -2.89
N GLY A 33 -12.13 -4.73 -1.69
CA GLY A 33 -12.78 -5.34 -0.53
C GLY A 33 -13.09 -6.84 -0.69
N GLN A 34 -12.60 -7.49 -1.76
CA GLN A 34 -12.83 -8.90 -2.00
C GLN A 34 -11.81 -9.76 -1.24
N ALA A 35 -12.31 -10.61 -0.35
CA ALA A 35 -11.48 -11.56 0.40
C ALA A 35 -11.13 -12.84 -0.40
N PHE A 36 -11.61 -12.98 -1.65
CA PHE A 36 -11.39 -14.16 -2.46
C PHE A 36 -10.17 -14.04 -3.39
N HIS A 37 -9.61 -15.19 -3.79
CA HIS A 37 -8.57 -15.29 -4.82
C HIS A 37 -9.24 -15.42 -6.20
N PRO A 38 -9.20 -14.38 -7.07
CA PRO A 38 -9.88 -14.41 -8.35
C PRO A 38 -9.31 -15.48 -9.29
N ARG A 39 -10.18 -16.31 -9.83
CA ARG A 39 -9.84 -17.30 -10.87
C ARG A 39 -9.99 -16.63 -12.23
N LEU A 40 -8.88 -16.17 -12.79
CA LEU A 40 -8.87 -15.41 -14.04
C LEU A 40 -8.96 -16.33 -15.26
N VAL A 41 -9.99 -16.13 -16.08
CA VAL A 41 -10.18 -16.88 -17.33
C VAL A 41 -10.12 -15.91 -18.50
N LEU A 42 -9.17 -16.12 -19.40
CA LEU A 42 -9.04 -15.32 -20.61
C LEU A 42 -9.93 -15.90 -21.72
N ALA A 43 -10.88 -15.13 -22.25
CA ALA A 43 -11.81 -15.60 -23.28
C ALA A 43 -11.67 -14.80 -24.58
N ILE A 44 -11.17 -15.46 -25.62
CA ILE A 44 -10.88 -14.86 -26.93
C ILE A 44 -11.84 -15.42 -27.98
N GLY A 45 -12.70 -14.55 -28.49
CA GLY A 45 -13.67 -14.88 -29.53
C GLY A 45 -14.59 -13.70 -29.84
N GLY A 46 -15.72 -14.00 -30.46
CA GLY A 46 -16.72 -13.05 -30.95
C GLY A 46 -18.13 -13.62 -30.81
N ALA A 47 -18.73 -14.08 -31.91
CA ALA A 47 -20.13 -14.48 -31.92
C ALA A 47 -20.40 -15.76 -31.11
N GLU A 48 -19.57 -16.80 -31.26
CA GLU A 48 -19.72 -18.07 -30.53
C GLU A 48 -19.43 -17.87 -29.04
N LYS A 49 -18.43 -17.06 -28.70
CA LYS A 49 -18.16 -16.66 -27.31
C LYS A 49 -19.37 -15.96 -26.67
N ARG A 50 -19.98 -14.99 -27.36
CA ARG A 50 -21.20 -14.32 -26.87
C ARG A 50 -22.39 -15.26 -26.77
N HIS A 51 -22.46 -16.29 -27.63
CA HIS A 51 -23.45 -17.35 -27.47
C HIS A 51 -23.20 -18.16 -26.20
N PHE A 52 -21.95 -18.55 -25.92
CA PHE A 52 -21.59 -19.20 -24.66
C PHE A 52 -21.94 -18.35 -23.44
N TYR A 53 -21.67 -17.04 -23.45
CA TYR A 53 -22.07 -16.15 -22.35
C TYR A 53 -23.58 -16.09 -22.12
N ARG A 54 -24.39 -16.14 -23.19
CA ARG A 54 -25.85 -16.29 -23.07
C ARG A 54 -26.25 -17.57 -22.34
N THR A 55 -25.55 -18.68 -22.60
CA THR A 55 -25.80 -19.95 -21.88
C THR A 55 -25.42 -19.88 -20.40
N LEU A 56 -24.56 -18.93 -20.01
CA LEU A 56 -24.16 -18.67 -18.63
C LEU A 56 -24.96 -17.52 -17.99
N GLU A 57 -25.99 -17.00 -18.68
CA GLU A 57 -26.80 -15.85 -18.23
C GLU A 57 -25.98 -14.55 -18.03
N LEU A 58 -24.89 -14.38 -18.78
CA LEU A 58 -23.99 -13.22 -18.73
C LEU A 58 -24.33 -12.14 -19.78
N ASP A 59 -25.62 -11.81 -19.92
CA ASP A 59 -26.18 -10.98 -21.01
C ASP A 59 -26.00 -9.48 -20.86
N ALA A 60 -25.03 -9.05 -20.05
CA ALA A 60 -24.75 -7.64 -19.88
C ALA A 60 -24.37 -6.99 -21.21
N HIS A 61 -24.97 -5.83 -21.50
CA HIS A 61 -24.63 -5.03 -22.67
C HIS A 61 -23.17 -4.58 -22.56
N VAL A 62 -22.41 -4.85 -23.63
CA VAL A 62 -21.00 -4.50 -23.73
C VAL A 62 -20.81 -3.54 -24.90
N PRO A 63 -20.40 -2.29 -24.65
CA PRO A 63 -20.22 -1.30 -25.69
C PRO A 63 -18.87 -1.53 -26.40
N GLY A 64 -18.92 -1.85 -27.69
CA GLY A 64 -17.75 -1.93 -28.54
C GLY A 64 -16.90 -3.20 -28.40
N ASN A 65 -15.69 -3.15 -28.97
CA ASN A 65 -14.79 -4.30 -29.10
C ASN A 65 -13.58 -4.19 -28.14
N GLY A 66 -13.79 -3.84 -26.87
CA GLY A 66 -12.72 -3.67 -25.88
C GLY A 66 -12.29 -4.96 -25.18
N ILE A 67 -11.59 -4.82 -24.05
CA ILE A 67 -11.43 -5.86 -23.03
C ILE A 67 -12.29 -5.50 -21.82
N PHE A 68 -12.97 -6.50 -21.26
CA PHE A 68 -13.88 -6.32 -20.12
C PHE A 68 -13.58 -7.33 -19.02
N LEU A 69 -13.81 -6.94 -17.77
CA LEU A 69 -13.75 -7.81 -16.61
C LEU A 69 -15.18 -8.19 -16.19
N ARG A 70 -15.55 -9.46 -16.33
CA ARG A 70 -16.90 -9.95 -16.02
C ARG A 70 -16.86 -10.92 -14.84
N PRO A 71 -17.47 -10.59 -13.70
CA PRO A 71 -17.59 -11.52 -12.59
C PRO A 71 -18.49 -12.69 -12.99
N PHE A 72 -18.09 -13.88 -12.58
CA PHE A 72 -18.85 -15.11 -12.69
C PHE A 72 -18.83 -15.85 -11.35
N GLN A 73 -19.61 -16.92 -11.24
CA GLN A 73 -19.77 -17.69 -10.01
C GLN A 73 -18.42 -18.21 -9.46
N LEU A 74 -18.38 -18.53 -8.16
CA LEU A 74 -17.25 -19.17 -7.49
C LEU A 74 -15.92 -18.40 -7.65
N ALA A 75 -15.95 -17.08 -7.40
CA ALA A 75 -14.76 -16.22 -7.49
C ALA A 75 -14.07 -16.23 -8.87
N THR A 76 -14.79 -16.60 -9.94
CA THR A 76 -14.26 -16.63 -11.30
C THR A 76 -14.44 -15.28 -11.97
N LEU A 77 -13.41 -14.78 -12.63
CA LEU A 77 -13.46 -13.54 -13.40
C LEU A 77 -13.08 -13.83 -14.84
N LEU A 78 -14.01 -13.54 -15.76
CA LEU A 78 -13.77 -13.67 -17.19
C LEU A 78 -13.14 -12.37 -17.70
N ILE A 79 -11.96 -12.47 -18.29
CA ILE A 79 -11.31 -11.43 -19.08
C ILE A 79 -11.81 -11.58 -20.51
N ASP A 80 -12.87 -10.85 -20.82
CA ASP A 80 -13.59 -10.91 -22.09
C ASP A 80 -12.87 -10.08 -23.15
N CYS A 81 -12.29 -10.73 -24.16
CA CYS A 81 -11.40 -10.11 -25.13
C CYS A 81 -12.02 -10.03 -26.53
N GLU A 82 -12.22 -8.82 -27.06
CA GLU A 82 -12.77 -8.58 -28.40
C GLU A 82 -11.98 -7.61 -29.29
N LEU A 83 -10.87 -7.04 -28.82
CA LEU A 83 -10.03 -6.11 -29.62
C LEU A 83 -9.60 -6.69 -30.97
N HIS A 84 -9.39 -8.00 -31.07
CA HIS A 84 -9.03 -8.66 -32.33
C HIS A 84 -10.10 -8.58 -33.43
N ASN A 85 -11.36 -8.25 -33.07
CA ASN A 85 -12.47 -8.05 -34.00
C ASN A 85 -12.56 -6.60 -34.53
N GLN A 86 -11.70 -5.70 -34.06
CA GLN A 86 -11.67 -4.31 -34.54
C GLN A 86 -11.12 -4.23 -35.97
N SER A 87 -11.91 -3.65 -36.87
CA SER A 87 -11.51 -3.40 -38.26
C SER A 87 -10.73 -2.09 -38.42
N THR A 88 -10.97 -1.12 -37.54
CA THR A 88 -10.31 0.19 -37.48
C THR A 88 -10.24 0.65 -36.02
N LEU A 89 -9.22 1.44 -35.67
CA LEU A 89 -9.10 2.07 -34.35
C LEU A 89 -9.65 3.50 -34.42
N GLY A 90 -10.43 3.90 -33.42
CA GLY A 90 -10.95 5.27 -33.30
C GLY A 90 -9.85 6.29 -32.99
N ILE A 91 -10.15 7.57 -33.19
CA ILE A 91 -9.28 8.68 -32.74
C ILE A 91 -9.77 9.14 -31.36
N CYS A 92 -8.86 9.34 -30.43
CA CYS A 92 -9.19 9.87 -29.11
C CYS A 92 -9.49 11.37 -29.23
N GLU A 93 -10.75 11.78 -29.02
CA GLU A 93 -11.20 13.16 -29.27
C GLU A 93 -11.10 14.09 -28.04
N GLN A 94 -10.94 13.58 -26.82
CA GLN A 94 -10.96 14.40 -25.59
C GLN A 94 -9.99 13.92 -24.52
N ALA A 95 -9.48 14.82 -23.67
CA ALA A 95 -8.83 14.46 -22.41
C ALA A 95 -9.92 14.03 -21.41
N ALA A 96 -9.82 12.80 -20.89
CA ALA A 96 -10.74 12.34 -19.86
C ALA A 96 -10.53 13.14 -18.55
N PRO A 97 -11.56 13.27 -17.69
CA PRO A 97 -11.38 13.82 -16.36
C PRO A 97 -10.30 13.04 -15.58
N MET A 98 -9.54 13.75 -14.74
CA MET A 98 -8.49 13.17 -13.88
C MET A 98 -9.03 11.94 -13.13
N GLY A 99 -8.22 10.88 -13.02
CA GLY A 99 -8.52 9.65 -12.28
C GLY A 99 -9.33 8.58 -13.03
N HIS A 100 -10.04 8.91 -14.12
CA HIS A 100 -10.94 7.94 -14.77
C HIS A 100 -10.23 7.01 -15.76
N GLN A 101 -9.18 7.51 -16.42
CA GLN A 101 -8.45 6.78 -17.46
C GLN A 101 -6.95 7.06 -17.37
N THR A 102 -6.16 6.01 -17.55
CA THR A 102 -4.72 6.10 -17.79
C THR A 102 -4.45 5.81 -19.27
N ARG A 103 -3.55 6.59 -19.88
CA ARG A 103 -3.22 6.46 -21.31
C ARG A 103 -1.77 6.07 -21.46
N HIS A 104 -1.56 4.98 -22.18
CA HIS A 104 -0.23 4.44 -22.45
C HIS A 104 0.06 4.56 -23.94
N THR A 105 1.03 5.39 -24.31
CA THR A 105 1.43 5.53 -25.72
C THR A 105 2.25 4.32 -26.13
N LEU A 106 1.78 3.58 -27.14
CA LEU A 106 2.39 2.33 -27.56
C LEU A 106 3.43 2.57 -28.66
N HIS A 107 4.59 1.95 -28.50
CA HIS A 107 5.64 1.92 -29.51
C HIS A 107 5.50 0.68 -30.40
N CYS A 108 4.48 0.65 -31.25
CA CYS A 108 4.25 -0.46 -32.17
C CYS A 108 4.05 0.01 -33.62
N ALA A 109 4.11 -0.94 -34.56
CA ALA A 109 4.07 -0.67 -35.99
C ALA A 109 2.64 -0.59 -36.56
N VAL A 110 1.63 -0.40 -35.71
CA VAL A 110 0.23 -0.21 -36.14
C VAL A 110 0.00 1.27 -36.43
N THR A 111 -0.60 1.55 -37.58
CA THR A 111 -0.88 2.91 -38.08
C THR A 111 -2.37 3.02 -38.42
N PRO A 112 -2.94 4.23 -38.56
CA PRO A 112 -4.37 4.39 -38.88
C PRO A 112 -4.81 3.70 -40.16
N ASN A 113 -3.88 3.50 -41.10
CA ASN A 113 -4.12 2.83 -42.38
C ASN A 113 -3.72 1.34 -42.36
N SER A 114 -3.39 0.79 -41.20
CA SER A 114 -3.03 -0.62 -41.09
C SER A 114 -4.22 -1.52 -41.43
N PRO A 115 -3.99 -2.63 -42.16
CA PRO A 115 -5.05 -3.54 -42.53
C PRO A 115 -5.62 -4.23 -41.27
N PRO A 116 -6.92 -4.62 -41.28
CA PRO A 116 -7.58 -5.24 -40.12
C PRO A 116 -6.82 -6.45 -39.55
N GLN A 117 -6.19 -7.25 -40.41
CA GLN A 117 -5.41 -8.43 -39.98
C GLN A 117 -4.22 -8.06 -39.10
N ARG A 118 -3.60 -6.90 -39.37
CA ARG A 118 -2.45 -6.41 -38.57
C ARG A 118 -2.91 -5.90 -37.19
N ILE A 119 -4.09 -5.28 -37.13
CA ILE A 119 -4.72 -4.86 -35.86
C ILE A 119 -5.10 -6.09 -35.04
N SER A 120 -5.72 -7.09 -35.70
CA SER A 120 -6.10 -8.36 -35.08
C SER A 120 -4.89 -9.11 -34.51
N GLN A 121 -3.81 -9.23 -35.29
CA GLN A 121 -2.56 -9.84 -34.82
C GLN A 121 -1.96 -9.09 -33.63
N PHE A 122 -1.97 -7.76 -33.67
CA PHE A 122 -1.48 -6.94 -32.56
C PHE A 122 -2.31 -7.19 -31.28
N ALA A 123 -3.63 -7.27 -31.37
CA ALA A 123 -4.48 -7.58 -30.24
C ALA A 123 -4.19 -8.97 -29.65
N LEU A 124 -4.02 -9.99 -30.49
CA LEU A 124 -3.66 -11.35 -30.05
C LEU A 124 -2.27 -11.40 -29.38
N ASP A 125 -1.32 -10.61 -29.89
CA ASP A 125 0.01 -10.44 -29.29
C ASP A 125 -0.07 -9.75 -27.93
N MET A 126 -0.93 -8.74 -27.81
CA MET A 126 -1.18 -8.07 -26.54
C MET A 126 -1.80 -9.02 -25.52
N TYR A 127 -2.77 -9.86 -25.90
CA TYR A 127 -3.35 -10.85 -24.99
C TYR A 127 -2.30 -11.81 -24.44
N TRP A 128 -1.39 -12.27 -25.30
CA TRP A 128 -0.26 -13.11 -24.89
C TRP A 128 0.70 -12.42 -23.92
N GLN A 129 1.05 -11.16 -24.19
CA GLN A 129 2.04 -10.45 -23.38
C GLN A 129 1.47 -9.96 -22.05
N LEU A 130 0.24 -9.45 -22.08
CA LEU A 130 -0.37 -8.74 -20.95
C LEU A 130 -1.24 -9.66 -20.08
N LEU A 131 -2.11 -10.46 -20.68
CA LEU A 131 -3.21 -11.15 -19.97
C LEU A 131 -2.91 -12.63 -19.70
N PHE A 132 -2.18 -13.27 -20.60
CA PHE A 132 -1.88 -14.69 -20.54
C PHE A 132 -1.15 -15.13 -19.25
N PRO A 133 -0.17 -14.37 -18.69
CA PRO A 133 0.49 -14.75 -17.44
C PRO A 133 -0.45 -14.87 -16.23
N PHE A 134 -1.58 -14.16 -16.27
CA PHE A 134 -2.57 -14.10 -15.21
C PHE A 134 -3.63 -15.21 -15.30
N ALA A 135 -3.87 -15.73 -16.49
CA ALA A 135 -4.94 -16.69 -16.72
C ALA A 135 -4.65 -18.04 -16.04
N SER A 136 -5.68 -18.67 -15.47
CA SER A 136 -5.68 -20.11 -15.22
C SER A 136 -6.10 -20.86 -16.48
N VAL A 137 -7.16 -20.39 -17.14
CA VAL A 137 -7.70 -20.98 -18.36
C VAL A 137 -7.78 -19.95 -19.48
N VAL A 138 -7.42 -20.35 -20.70
CA VAL A 138 -7.61 -19.56 -21.92
C VAL A 138 -8.61 -20.28 -22.83
N LEU A 139 -9.75 -19.64 -23.10
CA LEU A 139 -10.75 -20.10 -24.05
C LEU A 139 -10.48 -19.49 -25.44
N LEU A 140 -10.29 -20.34 -26.44
CA LEU A 140 -10.14 -19.95 -27.85
C LEU A 140 -11.33 -20.47 -28.65
N PHE A 141 -12.18 -19.57 -29.14
CA PHE A 141 -13.34 -19.93 -29.97
C PHE A 141 -12.91 -20.04 -31.43
N ALA A 142 -12.69 -21.25 -31.91
CA ALA A 142 -12.07 -21.51 -33.22
C ALA A 142 -12.87 -20.89 -34.37
N ASP A 143 -14.20 -21.02 -34.36
CA ASP A 143 -15.06 -20.46 -35.40
C ASP A 143 -15.01 -18.92 -35.45
N ASP A 144 -14.81 -18.26 -34.31
CA ASP A 144 -14.65 -16.80 -34.24
C ASP A 144 -13.27 -16.34 -34.73
N LEU A 145 -12.25 -17.20 -34.63
CA LEU A 145 -10.87 -16.93 -35.03
C LEU A 145 -10.57 -17.33 -36.48
N GLY A 146 -11.59 -17.64 -37.29
CA GLY A 146 -11.43 -18.05 -38.69
C GLY A 146 -11.16 -19.54 -38.90
N GLY A 147 -11.37 -20.36 -37.87
CA GLY A 147 -11.31 -21.83 -37.90
C GLY A 147 -10.16 -22.43 -37.10
N LEU A 148 -9.89 -23.72 -37.32
CA LEU A 148 -8.84 -24.44 -36.59
C LEU A 148 -7.42 -24.09 -37.07
N GLU A 149 -7.22 -23.70 -38.34
CA GLU A 149 -5.89 -23.35 -38.86
C GLU A 149 -5.29 -22.14 -38.16
N PRO A 150 -5.99 -21.00 -38.06
CA PRO A 150 -5.44 -19.84 -37.38
C PRO A 150 -5.19 -20.09 -35.90
N VAL A 151 -6.02 -20.93 -35.25
CA VAL A 151 -5.79 -21.35 -33.86
C VAL A 151 -4.51 -22.16 -33.71
N ILE A 152 -4.22 -23.11 -34.61
CA ILE A 152 -2.96 -23.86 -34.58
C ILE A 152 -1.77 -22.91 -34.74
N GLU A 153 -1.82 -21.99 -35.70
CA GLU A 153 -0.72 -21.03 -35.91
C GLU A 153 -0.54 -20.07 -34.72
N LEU A 154 -1.65 -19.68 -34.06
CA LEU A 154 -1.61 -18.90 -32.82
C LEU A 154 -0.92 -19.67 -31.69
N LEU A 155 -1.31 -20.92 -31.46
CA LEU A 155 -0.68 -21.78 -30.45
C LEU A 155 0.80 -21.99 -30.73
N VAL A 156 1.17 -22.24 -32.00
CA VAL A 156 2.57 -22.36 -32.43
C VAL A 156 3.36 -21.08 -32.15
N CYS A 157 2.77 -19.92 -32.44
CA CYS A 157 3.38 -18.63 -32.16
C CYS A 157 3.65 -18.44 -30.66
N TRP A 158 2.64 -18.71 -29.82
CA TRP A 158 2.72 -18.63 -28.37
C TRP A 158 3.75 -19.61 -27.79
N THR A 159 3.79 -20.86 -28.28
CA THR A 159 4.80 -21.83 -27.87
C THR A 159 6.22 -21.37 -28.21
N ARG A 160 6.44 -20.83 -29.42
CA ARG A 160 7.76 -20.30 -29.81
C ARG A 160 8.19 -19.13 -28.92
N ARG A 161 7.25 -18.28 -28.48
CA ARG A 161 7.53 -17.19 -27.53
C ARG A 161 7.86 -17.70 -26.14
N ALA A 162 7.13 -18.70 -25.64
CA ALA A 162 7.40 -19.31 -24.34
C ALA A 162 8.77 -19.99 -24.25
N ARG A 163 9.33 -20.46 -25.37
CA ARG A 163 10.71 -20.98 -25.40
C ARG A 163 11.78 -19.91 -25.12
N LEU A 164 11.46 -18.63 -25.36
CA LEU A 164 12.38 -17.52 -25.07
C LEU A 164 12.32 -17.12 -23.59
N LYS A 165 11.12 -17.09 -23.02
CA LYS A 165 10.88 -16.85 -21.58
C LYS A 165 9.74 -17.77 -21.13
N PRO A 166 10.03 -18.88 -20.43
CA PRO A 166 9.00 -19.79 -19.97
C PRO A 166 8.19 -19.17 -18.83
N LEU A 167 6.90 -19.49 -18.78
CA LEU A 167 6.04 -19.10 -17.67
C LEU A 167 6.22 -20.08 -16.52
N LEU A 168 6.33 -19.54 -15.31
CA LEU A 168 6.42 -20.35 -14.08
C LEU A 168 5.12 -21.12 -13.82
N SER A 169 4.00 -20.56 -14.24
CA SER A 169 2.68 -21.18 -14.15
C SER A 169 1.91 -20.94 -15.46
N PRO A 170 2.03 -21.82 -16.46
CA PRO A 170 1.32 -21.65 -17.73
C PRO A 170 -0.16 -22.03 -17.58
N PRO A 171 -1.09 -21.32 -18.27
CA PRO A 171 -2.51 -21.65 -18.25
C PRO A 171 -2.82 -22.92 -19.02
N ARG A 172 -3.99 -23.50 -18.73
CA ARG A 172 -4.66 -24.49 -19.57
C ARG A 172 -5.35 -23.80 -20.74
N VAL A 173 -5.20 -24.34 -21.95
CA VAL A 173 -5.91 -23.81 -23.14
C VAL A 173 -7.08 -24.72 -23.50
N ILE A 174 -8.26 -24.15 -23.71
CA ILE A 174 -9.43 -24.85 -24.22
C ILE A 174 -9.77 -24.28 -25.60
N VAL A 175 -9.62 -25.09 -26.63
CA VAL A 175 -10.06 -24.78 -27.98
C VAL A 175 -11.50 -25.25 -28.15
N VAL A 176 -12.39 -24.28 -28.28
CA VAL A 176 -13.82 -24.50 -28.48
C VAL A 176 -14.11 -24.56 -29.97
N PHE A 177 -14.78 -25.62 -30.43
CA PHE A 177 -15.07 -25.83 -31.85
C PHE A 177 -16.51 -26.31 -32.09
N HIS A 178 -17.10 -25.93 -33.23
CA HIS A 178 -18.38 -26.49 -33.65
C HIS A 178 -18.21 -27.93 -34.17
N TRP A 179 -19.16 -28.83 -33.85
CA TRP A 179 -19.11 -30.27 -34.21
C TRP A 179 -18.91 -30.56 -35.71
N ARG A 180 -19.21 -29.59 -36.58
CA ARG A 180 -19.01 -29.66 -38.03
C ARG A 180 -17.53 -29.84 -38.40
N HIS A 181 -16.62 -29.48 -37.50
CA HIS A 181 -15.17 -29.59 -37.68
C HIS A 181 -14.59 -30.91 -37.16
N ARG A 182 -15.41 -31.89 -36.79
CA ARG A 182 -14.96 -33.19 -36.23
C ARG A 182 -13.87 -33.87 -37.07
N SER A 183 -14.00 -33.93 -38.39
CA SER A 183 -12.95 -34.56 -39.23
C SER A 183 -11.60 -33.83 -39.16
N LYS A 184 -11.62 -32.50 -39.01
CA LYS A 184 -10.40 -31.70 -38.84
C LYS A 184 -9.84 -31.79 -37.42
N ILE A 185 -10.68 -32.02 -36.41
CA ILE A 185 -10.27 -32.12 -35.00
C ILE A 185 -9.46 -33.40 -34.74
N GLU A 186 -9.79 -34.50 -35.42
CA GLU A 186 -9.11 -35.80 -35.28
C GLU A 186 -7.61 -35.72 -35.66
N THR A 187 -7.24 -34.74 -36.50
CA THR A 187 -5.85 -34.51 -36.91
C THR A 187 -5.21 -33.29 -36.22
N PHE A 188 -5.93 -32.61 -35.32
CA PHE A 188 -5.48 -31.34 -34.72
C PHE A 188 -4.14 -31.50 -33.99
N GLU A 189 -4.01 -32.49 -33.11
CA GLU A 189 -2.81 -32.73 -32.33
C GLU A 189 -1.58 -33.01 -33.21
N VAL A 190 -1.72 -33.90 -34.18
CA VAL A 190 -0.64 -34.27 -35.12
C VAL A 190 -0.15 -33.04 -35.88
N ARG A 191 -1.09 -32.20 -36.32
CA ARG A 191 -0.78 -31.00 -37.10
C ARG A 191 -0.13 -29.91 -36.25
N LEU A 192 -0.58 -29.74 -35.00
CA LEU A 192 0.06 -28.86 -34.03
C LEU A 192 1.51 -29.29 -33.75
N ARG A 193 1.73 -30.58 -33.45
CA ARG A 193 3.08 -31.14 -33.21
C ARG A 193 3.98 -31.02 -34.45
N ALA A 194 3.45 -31.27 -35.64
CA ALA A 194 4.19 -31.12 -36.90
C ALA A 194 4.67 -29.68 -37.12
N ARG A 195 3.81 -28.68 -36.86
CA ARG A 195 4.16 -27.25 -36.97
C ARG A 195 5.19 -26.78 -35.93
N LEU A 196 5.18 -27.36 -34.73
CA LEU A 196 6.13 -27.04 -33.66
C LEU A 196 7.52 -27.65 -33.88
N THR A 197 7.57 -28.87 -34.44
CA THR A 197 8.81 -29.61 -34.68
C THR A 197 9.41 -29.37 -36.06
N GLY A 198 8.64 -28.82 -37.00
CA GLY A 198 9.06 -28.66 -38.39
C GLY A 198 9.24 -30.00 -39.12
N ARG A 199 8.72 -31.10 -38.56
CA ARG A 199 8.78 -32.45 -39.14
C ARG A 199 7.46 -32.82 -39.79
N ASP A 200 7.52 -33.68 -40.80
CA ASP A 200 6.33 -34.19 -41.48
C ASP A 200 5.44 -35.01 -40.52
N PRO A 201 4.10 -34.88 -40.64
CA PRO A 201 3.12 -35.46 -39.73
C PRO A 201 3.05 -37.00 -39.73
N THR A 202 3.85 -37.67 -40.56
CA THR A 202 3.80 -39.12 -40.78
C THR A 202 4.56 -39.95 -39.73
N ALA A 203 5.23 -39.32 -38.76
CA ALA A 203 6.13 -40.00 -37.82
C ALA A 203 5.60 -40.18 -36.37
N SER A 204 4.42 -39.65 -36.02
CA SER A 204 3.88 -39.74 -34.65
C SER A 204 2.48 -40.38 -34.62
N THR A 205 2.37 -41.55 -34.00
CA THR A 205 1.16 -42.40 -33.95
C THR A 205 0.32 -42.27 -32.67
N SER A 206 0.64 -41.35 -31.76
CA SER A 206 -0.16 -41.13 -30.55
C SER A 206 -1.16 -39.98 -30.76
N THR A 207 -2.40 -40.31 -31.09
CA THR A 207 -3.53 -39.39 -31.04
C THR A 207 -4.23 -39.53 -29.70
N SER A 208 -4.25 -38.47 -28.90
CA SER A 208 -5.15 -38.35 -27.76
C SER A 208 -6.61 -38.28 -28.26
N GLY A 209 -7.54 -38.92 -27.55
CA GLY A 209 -8.95 -38.90 -27.93
C GLY A 209 -9.55 -37.49 -27.88
N ILE A 210 -10.64 -37.24 -28.61
CA ILE A 210 -11.43 -36.00 -28.51
C ILE A 210 -11.88 -35.88 -27.03
N SER A 211 -11.41 -34.87 -26.31
CA SER A 211 -11.54 -34.61 -24.85
C SER A 211 -10.37 -35.05 -23.94
N ALA A 212 -9.34 -35.72 -24.45
CA ALA A 212 -8.12 -35.97 -23.68
C ALA A 212 -7.18 -34.74 -23.74
N PRO A 213 -6.45 -34.42 -22.66
CA PRO A 213 -5.48 -33.32 -22.68
C PRO A 213 -4.33 -33.61 -23.64
N ILE A 214 -4.10 -32.68 -24.56
CA ILE A 214 -2.88 -32.66 -25.37
C ILE A 214 -1.78 -32.00 -24.54
N ARG A 215 -0.78 -32.79 -24.17
CA ARG A 215 0.44 -32.31 -23.52
C ARG A 215 1.56 -32.24 -24.54
N LEU A 216 2.17 -31.07 -24.65
CA LEU A 216 3.30 -30.83 -25.54
C LEU A 216 4.58 -31.09 -24.74
N ASP A 217 5.13 -32.30 -24.88
CA ASP A 217 6.35 -32.70 -24.17
C ASP A 217 7.49 -31.70 -24.44
N HIS A 218 8.18 -31.28 -23.38
CA HIS A 218 9.27 -30.29 -23.40
C HIS A 218 8.87 -28.85 -23.79
N GLU A 219 7.57 -28.55 -23.92
CA GLU A 219 7.08 -27.18 -24.09
C GLU A 219 6.43 -26.68 -22.81
N HIS A 220 6.85 -25.50 -22.34
CA HIS A 220 6.34 -24.89 -21.10
C HIS A 220 5.38 -23.72 -21.37
N ALA A 221 4.75 -23.72 -22.55
CA ALA A 221 3.85 -22.64 -22.97
C ALA A 221 2.45 -22.77 -22.36
N PHE A 222 2.00 -24.01 -22.16
CA PHE A 222 0.65 -24.37 -21.72
C PHE A 222 0.76 -25.49 -20.69
N GLU A 223 -0.12 -25.53 -19.71
CA GLU A 223 -0.29 -26.72 -18.85
C GLU A 223 -0.81 -27.91 -19.68
N SER A 224 -1.78 -27.63 -20.56
CA SER A 224 -2.31 -28.57 -21.54
C SER A 224 -3.21 -27.85 -22.55
N VAL A 225 -3.55 -28.53 -23.66
CA VAL A 225 -4.56 -28.08 -24.63
C VAL A 225 -5.72 -29.08 -24.67
N TYR A 226 -6.93 -28.61 -24.41
CA TYR A 226 -8.17 -29.37 -24.49
C TYR A 226 -8.99 -28.96 -25.70
N LEU A 227 -9.59 -29.94 -26.37
CA LEU A 227 -10.50 -29.74 -27.49
C LEU A 227 -11.92 -30.03 -27.03
N VAL A 228 -12.76 -29.00 -26.96
CA VAL A 228 -14.12 -29.11 -26.39
C VAL A 228 -15.15 -28.64 -27.43
N PRO A 229 -16.15 -29.48 -27.76
CA PRO A 229 -17.21 -29.04 -28.66
C PRO A 229 -18.11 -28.01 -27.97
N THR A 230 -18.63 -27.04 -28.73
CA THR A 230 -19.45 -25.92 -28.19
C THR A 230 -20.55 -26.36 -27.23
N TRP A 231 -21.29 -27.43 -27.55
CA TRP A 231 -22.40 -27.94 -26.73
C TRP A 231 -21.99 -28.54 -25.38
N LYS A 232 -20.71 -28.91 -25.19
CA LYS A 232 -20.20 -29.52 -23.96
C LYS A 232 -19.52 -28.50 -23.04
N LEU A 233 -19.17 -27.32 -23.58
CA LEU A 233 -18.39 -26.31 -22.88
C LEU A 233 -18.98 -25.92 -21.53
N SER A 234 -20.28 -25.63 -21.45
CA SER A 234 -20.92 -25.20 -20.20
C SER A 234 -20.84 -26.25 -19.08
N SER A 235 -20.81 -27.54 -19.43
CA SER A 235 -20.70 -28.63 -18.45
C SER A 235 -19.26 -28.89 -17.98
N GLU A 236 -18.25 -28.61 -18.82
CA GLU A 236 -16.84 -28.87 -18.49
C GLU A 236 -16.13 -27.61 -17.95
N PHE A 237 -16.62 -26.42 -18.29
CA PHE A 237 -15.94 -25.15 -18.06
C PHE A 237 -15.47 -24.96 -16.61
N LEU A 238 -16.39 -25.07 -15.63
CA LEU A 238 -16.05 -24.85 -14.22
C LEU A 238 -15.05 -25.87 -13.68
N VAL A 239 -15.19 -27.15 -14.06
CA VAL A 239 -14.27 -28.22 -13.65
C VAL A 239 -12.86 -27.92 -14.17
N GLN A 240 -12.73 -27.50 -15.43
CA GLN A 240 -11.43 -27.16 -16.02
C GLN A 240 -10.80 -25.93 -15.37
N VAL A 241 -11.61 -24.92 -15.00
CA VAL A 241 -11.14 -23.73 -14.28
C VAL A 241 -10.65 -24.07 -12.89
N GLU A 242 -11.39 -24.91 -12.15
CA GLU A 242 -11.05 -25.30 -10.79
C GLU A 242 -9.77 -26.14 -10.74
N GLU A 243 -9.64 -27.16 -11.59
CA GLU A 243 -8.44 -27.99 -11.67
C GLU A 243 -7.19 -27.17 -12.03
N SER A 244 -7.30 -26.33 -13.06
CA SER A 244 -6.17 -25.52 -13.51
C SER A 244 -5.78 -24.47 -12.47
N PHE A 245 -6.77 -23.86 -11.80
CA PHE A 245 -6.50 -22.93 -10.70
C PHE A 245 -5.82 -23.63 -9.52
N GLY A 246 -6.24 -24.84 -9.14
CA GLY A 246 -5.62 -25.60 -8.04
C GLY A 246 -4.12 -25.88 -8.28
N VAL A 247 -3.71 -26.10 -9.54
CA VAL A 247 -2.30 -26.22 -9.92
C VAL A 247 -1.56 -24.89 -9.74
N ARG A 248 -2.16 -23.76 -10.15
CA ARG A 248 -1.57 -22.42 -9.96
C ARG A 248 -1.46 -22.04 -8.49
N GLU A 249 -2.49 -22.35 -7.71
CA GLU A 249 -2.53 -22.12 -6.27
C GLU A 249 -1.42 -22.90 -5.56
N SER A 250 -1.27 -24.19 -5.90
CA SER A 250 -0.20 -25.04 -5.36
C SER A 250 1.20 -24.54 -5.73
N ALA A 251 1.33 -23.79 -6.83
CA ALA A 251 2.56 -23.15 -7.27
C ALA A 251 2.78 -21.74 -6.67
N GLY A 252 1.87 -21.24 -5.82
CA GLY A 252 1.99 -19.94 -5.17
C GLY A 252 1.46 -18.75 -5.99
N PHE A 253 0.69 -18.99 -7.06
CA PHE A 253 0.15 -17.95 -7.95
C PHE A 253 -1.35 -17.63 -7.69
N ALA A 254 -1.87 -18.02 -6.51
CA ALA A 254 -3.19 -17.61 -6.05
C ALA A 254 -3.12 -16.23 -5.38
N PHE A 255 -3.17 -15.18 -6.19
CA PHE A 255 -3.19 -13.81 -5.71
C PHE A 255 -4.57 -13.43 -5.16
N SER A 256 -4.63 -12.54 -4.17
CA SER A 256 -5.88 -11.94 -3.68
C SER A 256 -6.44 -10.97 -4.73
N GLY A 257 -7.66 -10.45 -4.52
CA GLY A 257 -8.21 -9.39 -5.37
C GLY A 257 -7.27 -8.18 -5.48
N GLU A 258 -6.76 -7.69 -4.35
CA GLU A 258 -5.88 -6.52 -4.29
C GLU A 258 -4.50 -6.76 -4.91
N HIS A 259 -3.90 -7.93 -4.64
CA HIS A 259 -2.66 -8.37 -5.31
C HIS A 259 -2.86 -8.42 -6.83
N THR A 260 -3.96 -9.02 -7.29
CA THR A 260 -4.28 -9.18 -8.72
C THR A 260 -4.45 -7.83 -9.39
N LYS A 261 -5.21 -6.92 -8.79
CA LYS A 261 -5.38 -5.54 -9.26
C LYS A 261 -4.03 -4.86 -9.44
N THR A 262 -3.19 -4.86 -8.41
CA THR A 262 -1.87 -4.21 -8.42
C THR A 262 -0.96 -4.78 -9.50
N LEU A 263 -0.93 -6.11 -9.66
CA LEU A 263 -0.14 -6.77 -10.70
C LEU A 263 -0.67 -6.47 -12.11
N LEU A 264 -1.99 -6.42 -12.30
CA LEU A 264 -2.59 -6.06 -13.58
C LEU A 264 -2.26 -4.61 -13.97
N GLU A 265 -2.38 -3.66 -13.04
CA GLU A 265 -1.97 -2.27 -13.27
C GLU A 265 -0.48 -2.18 -13.63
N THR A 266 0.36 -2.92 -12.90
CA THR A 266 1.81 -3.01 -13.17
C THR A 266 2.09 -3.57 -14.57
N ALA A 267 1.38 -4.64 -14.96
CA ALA A 267 1.54 -5.27 -16.27
C ALA A 267 1.13 -4.32 -17.41
N VAL A 268 0.03 -3.57 -17.24
CA VAL A 268 -0.43 -2.59 -18.24
C VAL A 268 0.59 -1.47 -18.40
N ASN A 269 1.12 -0.93 -17.29
CA ASN A 269 2.15 0.10 -17.31
C ASN A 269 3.45 -0.38 -17.98
N GLN A 270 3.94 -1.58 -17.62
CA GLN A 270 5.11 -2.19 -18.25
C GLN A 270 4.91 -2.42 -19.75
N PHE A 271 3.72 -2.89 -20.16
CA PHE A 271 3.39 -3.07 -21.57
C PHE A 271 3.41 -1.74 -22.35
N GLY A 272 2.96 -0.65 -21.73
CA GLY A 272 3.05 0.70 -22.28
C GLY A 272 4.48 1.18 -22.51
N GLN A 273 5.39 0.88 -21.59
CA GLN A 273 6.80 1.31 -21.66
C GLN A 273 7.65 0.44 -22.60
N SER A 274 7.40 -0.87 -22.61
CA SER A 274 8.15 -1.84 -23.40
C SER A 274 7.22 -2.90 -23.99
N CYS A 275 6.75 -2.67 -25.22
CA CYS A 275 6.01 -3.70 -25.95
C CYS A 275 6.92 -4.91 -26.22
N GLY A 276 6.56 -6.09 -25.72
CA GLY A 276 7.25 -7.35 -26.02
C GLY A 276 7.61 -8.22 -24.82
N GLN A 277 7.64 -7.68 -23.61
CA GLN A 277 7.99 -8.45 -22.39
C GLN A 277 6.74 -8.77 -21.58
N GLN A 278 6.63 -10.02 -21.13
CA GLN A 278 5.62 -10.43 -20.14
C GLN A 278 6.04 -9.96 -18.75
N ILE A 279 5.05 -9.68 -17.91
CA ILE A 279 5.27 -9.34 -16.50
C ILE A 279 6.10 -10.44 -15.82
N ASP A 280 7.09 -10.02 -15.06
CA ASP A 280 7.78 -10.87 -14.11
C ASP A 280 7.16 -10.67 -12.73
N PHE A 281 6.46 -11.68 -12.22
CA PHE A 281 5.75 -11.55 -10.95
C PHE A 281 6.73 -11.30 -9.80
N HIS A 282 7.92 -11.89 -9.81
CA HIS A 282 8.89 -11.71 -8.73
C HIS A 282 9.43 -10.27 -8.70
N ASP A 283 9.75 -9.72 -9.87
CA ASP A 283 10.19 -8.32 -9.95
C ASP A 283 9.04 -7.37 -9.59
N ALA A 284 7.82 -7.67 -10.07
CA ALA A 284 6.65 -6.84 -9.82
C ALA A 284 6.30 -6.74 -8.33
N VAL A 285 6.34 -7.85 -7.58
CA VAL A 285 6.07 -7.80 -6.13
C VAL A 285 7.17 -7.11 -5.33
N ARG A 286 8.40 -7.07 -5.87
CA ARG A 286 9.56 -6.39 -5.26
C ARG A 286 9.74 -4.95 -5.73
N LEU A 287 8.84 -4.39 -6.56
CA LEU A 287 8.93 -2.99 -6.99
C LEU A 287 9.00 -1.99 -5.81
N PRO A 288 8.20 -2.12 -4.73
CA PRO A 288 8.27 -1.21 -3.59
C PRO A 288 9.48 -1.45 -2.69
N ASN A 289 10.04 -2.67 -2.71
CA ASN A 289 11.18 -3.07 -1.90
C ASN A 289 12.16 -3.90 -2.76
N PRO A 290 12.98 -3.26 -3.63
CA PRO A 290 13.86 -3.99 -4.53
C PRO A 290 14.91 -4.80 -3.76
N ILE A 291 15.40 -5.88 -4.38
CA ILE A 291 16.50 -6.68 -3.81
C ILE A 291 17.75 -5.79 -3.75
N PRO A 292 18.48 -5.70 -2.61
CA PRO A 292 19.69 -4.91 -2.53
C PRO A 292 20.76 -5.37 -3.52
N ASP A 293 21.32 -4.44 -4.30
CA ASP A 293 22.33 -4.72 -5.34
C ASP A 293 23.56 -5.49 -4.81
N HIS A 294 23.90 -5.28 -3.54
CA HIS A 294 25.07 -5.88 -2.87
C HIS A 294 24.71 -7.09 -2.00
N LEU A 295 23.50 -7.66 -2.11
CA LEU A 295 23.07 -8.78 -1.25
C LEU A 295 24.03 -9.97 -1.34
N ALA A 296 24.42 -10.36 -2.57
CA ALA A 296 25.34 -11.47 -2.78
C ALA A 296 26.74 -11.20 -2.19
N GLU A 297 27.24 -9.97 -2.31
CA GLU A 297 28.51 -9.54 -1.72
C GLU A 297 28.44 -9.54 -0.19
N GLY A 298 27.33 -9.05 0.37
CA GLY A 298 27.06 -9.03 1.81
C GLY A 298 27.02 -10.44 2.40
N ILE A 299 26.29 -11.37 1.78
CA ILE A 299 26.25 -12.78 2.18
C ILE A 299 27.66 -13.39 2.08
N SER A 300 28.38 -13.12 1.00
CA SER A 300 29.75 -13.63 0.82
C SER A 300 30.72 -13.11 1.90
N CYS A 301 30.64 -11.83 2.24
CA CYS A 301 31.43 -11.21 3.30
C CYS A 301 31.07 -11.77 4.68
N PHE A 302 29.77 -11.97 4.96
CA PHE A 302 29.31 -12.56 6.21
C PHE A 302 29.83 -13.99 6.40
N ILE A 303 29.69 -14.85 5.38
CA ILE A 303 30.22 -16.22 5.41
C ILE A 303 31.72 -16.19 5.69
N ARG A 304 32.49 -15.39 4.94
CA ARG A 304 33.95 -15.27 5.14
C ARG A 304 34.33 -14.80 6.55
N ALA A 305 33.61 -13.83 7.10
CA ALA A 305 33.88 -13.28 8.43
C ALA A 305 33.52 -14.23 9.57
N THR A 306 32.60 -15.18 9.33
CA THR A 306 32.09 -16.12 10.33
C THR A 306 32.57 -17.56 10.12
N ASN A 307 33.48 -17.79 9.17
CA ASN A 307 34.00 -19.12 8.83
C ASN A 307 34.63 -19.86 10.02
N ASP A 308 35.26 -19.13 10.96
CA ASP A 308 35.91 -19.71 12.13
C ASP A 308 35.03 -19.67 13.39
N SER A 309 33.73 -19.40 13.24
CA SER A 309 32.77 -19.33 14.37
C SER A 309 31.78 -20.51 14.35
N ASP A 310 31.29 -20.92 15.52
CA ASP A 310 30.23 -21.95 15.65
C ASP A 310 28.82 -21.42 15.30
N LEU A 311 28.73 -20.35 14.50
CA LEU A 311 27.46 -19.75 14.09
C LEU A 311 26.79 -20.60 13.01
N ASP A 312 25.49 -20.83 13.15
CA ASP A 312 24.67 -21.41 12.09
C ASP A 312 24.40 -20.36 11.00
N GLN A 313 25.36 -20.22 10.10
CA GLN A 313 25.32 -19.27 8.99
C GLN A 313 24.08 -19.45 8.12
N VAL A 314 23.62 -20.69 7.90
CA VAL A 314 22.47 -20.99 7.02
C VAL A 314 21.20 -20.44 7.64
N THR A 315 20.97 -20.72 8.92
CA THR A 315 19.78 -20.22 9.64
C THR A 315 19.78 -18.69 9.71
N ILE A 316 20.94 -18.07 9.94
CA ILE A 316 21.05 -16.60 9.99
C ILE A 316 20.77 -15.98 8.62
N ILE A 317 21.36 -16.52 7.54
CA ILE A 317 21.11 -16.02 6.18
C ILE A 317 19.64 -16.22 5.80
N ALA A 318 19.07 -17.40 6.07
CA ALA A 318 17.67 -17.68 5.79
C ALA A 318 16.75 -16.71 6.54
N SER A 319 17.00 -16.49 7.84
CA SER A 319 16.24 -15.53 8.64
C SER A 319 16.42 -14.09 8.14
N ALA A 320 17.62 -13.69 7.71
CA ALA A 320 17.85 -12.36 7.16
C ALA A 320 17.12 -12.14 5.83
N LEU A 321 17.08 -13.16 4.96
CA LEU A 321 16.33 -13.12 3.70
C LEU A 321 14.82 -13.11 3.93
N ASP A 322 14.34 -13.85 4.93
CA ASP A 322 12.92 -13.85 5.33
C ASP A 322 12.51 -12.47 5.90
N LEU A 323 13.37 -11.86 6.72
CA LEU A 323 13.18 -10.49 7.21
C LEU A 323 13.22 -9.45 6.07
N ASP A 324 14.12 -9.60 5.09
CA ASP A 324 14.18 -8.72 3.91
C ASP A 324 12.98 -8.91 2.96
N ALA A 325 12.34 -10.08 3.00
CA ALA A 325 11.11 -10.33 2.26
C ALA A 325 9.94 -9.44 2.76
N HIS A 326 10.04 -8.89 3.97
CA HIS A 326 9.07 -7.96 4.54
C HIS A 326 9.39 -6.48 4.24
N PRO A 327 8.39 -5.58 4.29
CA PRO A 327 8.62 -4.17 4.06
C PRO A 327 9.56 -3.54 5.09
N PRO A 328 10.36 -2.54 4.69
CA PRO A 328 11.17 -1.77 5.62
C PRO A 328 10.32 -1.19 6.76
N GLY A 329 10.75 -1.42 8.01
CA GLY A 329 10.08 -0.87 9.20
C GLY A 329 9.15 -1.84 9.94
N ALA A 330 8.77 -2.98 9.34
CA ALA A 330 7.91 -4.02 9.94
C ALA A 330 8.34 -4.51 11.33
N HIS A 331 9.65 -4.47 11.60
CA HIS A 331 10.23 -5.12 12.78
C HIS A 331 10.57 -4.14 13.93
N PHE A 332 10.30 -2.83 13.78
CA PHE A 332 10.63 -1.80 14.77
C PHE A 332 9.55 -0.71 14.90
N HIS A 333 8.32 -1.08 15.26
CA HIS A 333 7.25 -0.10 15.48
C HIS A 333 7.15 0.31 16.95
N LEU A 334 7.90 1.36 17.32
CA LEU A 334 7.81 2.02 18.64
C LEU A 334 6.87 3.24 18.62
N ARG A 335 6.39 3.66 17.45
CA ARG A 335 5.46 4.76 17.23
C ARG A 335 4.52 4.44 16.06
N PRO A 336 3.31 5.04 16.01
CA PRO A 336 2.46 4.94 14.83
C PRO A 336 3.17 5.48 13.58
N PRO A 337 2.93 4.89 12.39
CA PRO A 337 3.65 5.20 11.15
C PRO A 337 3.58 6.69 10.76
N THR A 338 2.43 7.30 10.95
CA THR A 338 2.11 8.68 10.49
C THR A 338 2.25 9.73 11.59
N ALA A 339 2.65 9.31 12.79
CA ALA A 339 2.96 10.20 13.89
C ALA A 339 4.39 10.71 13.77
N GLY A 340 4.58 12.02 13.85
CA GLY A 340 5.90 12.62 13.79
C GLY A 340 6.74 12.45 15.04
N LEU A 341 8.01 12.81 14.91
CA LEU A 341 8.95 12.80 16.03
C LEU A 341 8.63 13.94 17.00
N ARG A 342 8.47 13.60 18.28
CA ARG A 342 8.50 14.56 19.40
C ARG A 342 9.92 14.65 19.93
N MET A 343 10.61 15.74 19.63
CA MET A 343 12.01 15.95 19.98
C MET A 343 12.17 16.96 21.11
N LEU A 344 13.04 16.64 22.06
CA LEU A 344 13.54 17.57 23.06
C LEU A 344 15.05 17.78 22.90
N GLU A 345 15.49 19.02 22.81
CA GLU A 345 16.90 19.40 22.81
C GLU A 345 17.21 20.21 24.07
N LEU A 346 18.15 19.71 24.88
CA LEU A 346 18.61 20.35 26.11
C LEU A 346 20.10 20.70 25.98
N GLY A 347 20.40 21.99 26.11
CA GLY A 347 21.74 22.54 26.11
C GLY A 347 21.86 23.73 27.04
N GLY A 348 23.10 24.15 27.27
CA GLY A 348 23.42 25.26 28.16
C GLY A 348 24.62 24.96 29.04
N THR A 349 24.88 25.88 29.97
CA THR A 349 26.00 25.87 30.91
C THR A 349 25.53 25.68 32.35
N SER A 350 26.46 25.49 33.28
CA SER A 350 26.18 25.36 34.70
C SER A 350 25.46 26.55 35.33
N GLN A 351 25.42 27.71 34.66
CA GLN A 351 24.62 28.86 35.08
C GLN A 351 23.12 28.66 34.81
N ASP A 352 22.75 27.93 33.75
CA ASP A 352 21.38 27.74 33.28
C ASP A 352 20.62 26.62 34.03
N LYS A 353 21.28 25.90 34.95
CA LYS A 353 20.75 24.67 35.56
C LYS A 353 19.42 24.82 36.29
N TRP A 354 19.18 25.97 36.93
CA TRP A 354 17.93 26.22 37.66
C TRP A 354 16.79 26.61 36.73
N GLU A 355 17.11 27.38 35.69
CA GLU A 355 16.16 27.79 34.66
C GLU A 355 15.75 26.59 33.81
N MET A 356 16.68 25.71 33.41
CA MET A 356 16.38 24.45 32.73
C MET A 356 15.48 23.55 33.56
N LEU A 357 15.73 23.45 34.87
CA LEU A 357 14.89 22.67 35.78
C LEU A 357 13.48 23.29 35.90
N ASN A 358 13.38 24.61 35.97
CA ASN A 358 12.09 25.30 36.00
C ASN A 358 11.34 25.13 34.68
N PHE A 359 12.04 25.22 33.54
CA PHE A 359 11.50 24.95 32.22
C PHE A 359 10.90 23.55 32.12
N LEU A 360 11.63 22.51 32.54
CA LEU A 360 11.10 21.13 32.54
C LEU A 360 9.90 20.94 33.47
N LYS A 361 9.86 21.65 34.61
CA LYS A 361 8.71 21.64 35.52
C LYS A 361 7.51 22.35 34.94
N GLU A 362 7.72 23.51 34.34
CA GLU A 362 6.68 24.30 33.71
C GLU A 362 6.09 23.54 32.51
N LEU A 363 6.94 22.95 31.67
CA LEU A 363 6.51 22.12 30.54
C LEU A 363 5.66 20.93 31.00
N ARG A 364 6.11 20.22 32.05
CA ARG A 364 5.33 19.12 32.65
C ARG A 364 4.01 19.60 33.26
N SER A 365 4.02 20.77 33.91
CA SER A 365 2.83 21.33 34.55
C SER A 365 1.79 21.82 33.54
N ILE A 366 2.21 22.45 32.44
CA ILE A 366 1.30 22.99 31.43
C ILE A 366 0.73 21.88 30.55
N THR A 367 1.55 20.88 30.20
CA THR A 367 1.05 19.71 29.46
C THR A 367 -0.01 18.96 30.26
N GLY A 368 0.11 18.92 31.59
CA GLY A 368 -0.93 18.39 32.48
C GLY A 368 -1.16 16.88 32.36
N LEU A 369 -0.36 16.18 31.55
CA LEU A 369 -0.46 14.74 31.36
C LEU A 369 0.16 14.04 32.57
N GLY A 370 -0.58 13.11 33.18
CA GLY A 370 -0.12 12.30 34.32
C GLY A 370 1.01 11.31 34.02
N ILE A 371 1.76 11.51 32.94
CA ILE A 371 2.84 10.63 32.45
C ILE A 371 4.23 11.21 32.77
N SER A 372 5.25 10.35 32.73
CA SER A 372 6.65 10.74 32.90
C SER A 372 7.11 11.63 31.73
N LEU A 373 8.11 12.49 31.95
CA LEU A 373 8.71 13.28 30.86
C LEU A 373 9.33 12.39 29.78
N ARG A 374 9.77 11.18 30.16
CA ARG A 374 10.28 10.15 29.25
C ARG A 374 9.26 9.79 28.17
N GLU A 375 8.00 9.56 28.54
CA GLU A 375 6.94 9.13 27.62
C GLU A 375 6.44 10.24 26.68
N GLN A 376 6.81 11.49 26.97
CA GLN A 376 6.40 12.66 26.20
C GLN A 376 7.25 12.91 24.95
N PHE A 377 8.42 12.27 24.83
CA PHE A 377 9.36 12.49 23.74
C PHE A 377 9.84 11.17 23.13
N ASP A 378 10.07 11.19 21.81
CA ASP A 378 10.59 10.05 21.05
C ASP A 378 12.11 10.18 20.85
N LEU A 379 12.62 11.41 20.82
CA LEU A 379 14.04 11.75 20.68
C LEU A 379 14.45 12.81 21.69
N VAL A 380 15.53 12.57 22.42
CA VAL A 380 16.10 13.55 23.34
C VAL A 380 17.58 13.76 23.04
N VAL A 381 17.97 15.02 22.82
CA VAL A 381 19.35 15.40 22.53
C VAL A 381 19.89 16.24 23.68
N GLY A 382 21.00 15.81 24.27
CA GLY A 382 21.68 16.50 25.35
C GLY A 382 23.01 17.10 24.89
N SER A 383 23.30 18.33 25.32
CA SER A 383 24.60 18.99 25.18
C SER A 383 24.93 19.81 26.43
N GLY A 384 26.21 20.06 26.71
CA GLY A 384 26.62 20.83 27.90
C GLY A 384 26.03 20.24 29.20
N ILE A 385 25.38 21.07 30.03
CA ILE A 385 24.70 20.57 31.23
C ILE A 385 23.41 19.78 30.93
N GLY A 386 22.87 19.89 29.72
CA GLY A 386 21.72 19.10 29.28
C GLY A 386 22.00 17.59 29.32
N LEU A 387 23.25 17.18 29.11
CA LEU A 387 23.70 15.78 29.23
C LEU A 387 23.32 15.17 30.60
N PHE A 388 23.41 15.95 31.68
CA PHE A 388 23.05 15.49 33.03
C PHE A 388 21.54 15.21 33.14
N PHE A 389 20.70 16.10 32.63
CA PHE A 389 19.24 15.93 32.68
C PHE A 389 18.78 14.81 31.77
N VAL A 390 19.38 14.68 30.59
CA VAL A 390 19.12 13.57 29.67
C VAL A 390 19.49 12.23 30.30
N GLN A 391 20.66 12.12 30.92
CA GLN A 391 21.06 10.88 31.62
C GLN A 391 20.12 10.57 32.80
N THR A 392 19.88 11.53 33.67
CA THR A 392 19.17 11.28 34.93
C THR A 392 17.65 11.19 34.75
N ALA A 393 17.02 12.18 34.12
CA ALA A 393 15.56 12.24 34.00
C ALA A 393 15.00 11.34 32.90
N PHE A 394 15.76 11.04 31.84
CA PHE A 394 15.25 10.27 30.70
C PHE A 394 15.78 8.83 30.65
N LEU A 395 17.05 8.57 30.95
CA LEU A 395 17.56 7.20 30.98
C LEU A 395 17.41 6.53 32.34
N GLU A 396 17.63 7.25 33.43
CA GLU A 396 17.56 6.71 34.80
C GLU A 396 16.21 6.96 35.51
N ASP A 397 15.28 7.69 34.87
CA ASP A 397 13.93 8.00 35.38
C ASP A 397 13.88 8.77 36.70
N TRP A 398 14.88 9.61 36.96
CA TRP A 398 14.91 10.41 38.18
C TRP A 398 13.76 11.43 38.19
N ALA A 399 13.13 11.61 39.36
CA ALA A 399 12.16 12.68 39.51
C ALA A 399 12.87 14.04 39.43
N LEU A 400 12.18 15.07 38.92
CA LEU A 400 12.74 16.43 38.84
C LEU A 400 13.10 17.00 40.23
N SER A 401 12.54 16.47 41.32
CA SER A 401 12.97 16.76 42.70
C SER A 401 14.37 16.25 43.01
N ASP A 402 14.74 15.08 42.49
CA ASP A 402 16.03 14.45 42.70
C ASP A 402 17.09 15.17 41.87
N CYS A 403 16.76 15.51 40.61
CA CYS A 403 17.59 16.40 39.80
C CYS A 403 17.82 17.74 40.52
N LYS A 404 16.80 18.33 41.17
CA LYS A 404 16.93 19.56 41.97
C LYS A 404 17.90 19.41 43.13
N TYR A 405 17.87 18.28 43.83
CA TYR A 405 18.76 18.00 44.95
C TYR A 405 20.23 18.01 44.51
N HIS A 406 20.52 17.37 43.37
CA HIS A 406 21.87 17.27 42.81
C HIS A 406 22.34 18.52 42.05
N ALA A 407 21.42 19.35 41.53
CA ALA A 407 21.73 20.57 40.77
C ALA A 407 22.65 21.56 41.54
N LYS A 408 22.61 21.57 42.87
CA LYS A 408 23.49 22.45 43.69
C LYS A 408 24.98 22.21 43.40
N ASN A 409 25.36 20.95 43.16
CA ASN A 409 26.74 20.54 42.92
C ASN A 409 27.06 20.34 41.42
N LEU A 410 26.14 20.72 40.53
CA LEU A 410 26.27 20.57 39.09
C LEU A 410 27.18 21.67 38.51
N HIS A 411 28.18 21.23 37.75
CA HIS A 411 29.15 22.00 36.99
C HIS A 411 29.11 21.57 35.51
N ASP A 412 29.78 22.36 34.66
CA ASP A 412 29.91 22.03 33.24
C ASP A 412 30.60 20.68 33.04
N PRO A 413 30.17 19.88 32.05
CA PRO A 413 30.69 18.54 31.81
C PRO A 413 32.19 18.56 31.55
N LYS A 414 32.91 17.65 32.20
CA LYS A 414 34.33 17.38 31.96
C LYS A 414 34.53 15.92 31.60
N ILE A 415 35.12 15.67 30.43
CA ILE A 415 35.49 14.33 29.99
C ILE A 415 36.72 13.90 30.79
N ILE A 416 36.57 12.86 31.62
CA ILE A 416 37.66 12.30 32.44
C ILE A 416 38.43 11.23 31.68
N ASP A 417 37.72 10.41 30.90
CA ASP A 417 38.31 9.36 30.08
C ASP A 417 37.61 9.32 28.71
N SER A 418 38.33 9.71 27.66
CA SER A 418 37.83 9.74 26.29
C SER A 418 37.68 8.35 25.66
N LYS A 419 38.41 7.33 26.14
CA LYS A 419 38.31 5.96 25.60
C LYS A 419 37.04 5.26 26.07
N ASN A 420 36.65 5.50 27.32
CA ASN A 420 35.46 4.91 27.93
C ASN A 420 34.27 5.88 28.04
N LEU A 421 34.43 7.12 27.56
CA LEU A 421 33.42 8.19 27.59
C LEU A 421 32.89 8.46 29.01
N PHE A 422 33.78 8.54 30.00
CA PHE A 422 33.40 8.97 31.35
C PHE A 422 33.31 10.49 31.41
N VAL A 423 32.13 10.99 31.78
CA VAL A 423 31.83 12.43 31.90
C VAL A 423 31.46 12.75 33.35
N SER A 424 32.10 13.78 33.90
CA SER A 424 31.82 14.28 35.24
C SER A 424 31.20 15.67 35.22
N PHE A 425 30.20 15.86 36.06
CA PHE A 425 29.46 17.10 36.26
C PHE A 425 29.68 17.69 37.65
N GLY A 426 30.63 17.16 38.43
CA GLY A 426 30.88 17.58 39.81
C GLY A 426 31.15 16.43 40.76
N LYS A 427 31.28 16.73 42.06
CA LYS A 427 31.58 15.73 43.09
C LYS A 427 30.48 14.67 43.13
N ARG A 428 30.85 13.41 42.88
CA ARG A 428 29.96 12.23 42.85
C ARG A 428 28.90 12.25 41.74
N LEU A 429 29.07 13.07 40.71
CA LEU A 429 28.18 13.16 39.54
C LEU A 429 28.98 12.75 38.31
N THR A 430 29.23 11.45 38.14
CA THR A 430 30.06 10.92 37.04
C THR A 430 29.39 9.70 36.43
N TRP A 431 29.24 9.71 35.11
CA TRP A 431 28.59 8.64 34.35
C TRP A 431 29.47 8.17 33.21
N LYS A 432 29.31 6.89 32.87
CA LYS A 432 29.77 6.35 31.59
C LYS A 432 28.69 6.62 30.55
N MET A 433 28.99 7.46 29.55
CA MET A 433 28.01 7.86 28.54
C MET A 433 28.26 7.13 27.22
N ALA A 434 27.20 6.71 26.54
CA ALA A 434 27.28 6.29 25.14
C ALA A 434 27.03 7.50 24.24
N LYS A 435 27.49 7.48 22.98
CA LYS A 435 27.16 8.54 22.01
C LYS A 435 25.66 8.58 21.71
N THR A 436 25.05 7.41 21.64
CA THR A 436 23.62 7.19 21.47
C THR A 436 23.16 6.09 22.40
N SER A 437 21.93 6.18 22.90
CA SER A 437 21.28 5.12 23.67
C SER A 437 19.82 5.01 23.23
N GLY A 438 19.26 3.80 23.28
CA GLY A 438 17.85 3.55 23.00
C GLY A 438 17.25 2.70 24.11
N MET A 439 16.12 3.14 24.67
CA MET A 439 15.35 2.38 25.66
C MET A 439 13.85 2.60 25.45
N ASN A 440 13.09 1.50 25.31
CA ASN A 440 11.62 1.51 25.30
C ASN A 440 10.99 2.59 24.38
N GLY A 441 11.51 2.79 23.18
CA GLY A 441 10.97 3.80 22.23
C GLY A 441 11.63 5.17 22.28
N LEU A 442 12.36 5.47 23.35
CA LEU A 442 13.11 6.70 23.47
C LEU A 442 14.51 6.55 22.86
N PHE A 443 14.83 7.38 21.88
CA PHE A 443 16.19 7.53 21.37
C PHE A 443 16.87 8.73 22.04
N VAL A 444 18.10 8.53 22.49
CA VAL A 444 18.87 9.55 23.21
C VAL A 444 20.20 9.77 22.53
N VAL A 445 20.56 11.02 22.28
CA VAL A 445 21.82 11.43 21.66
C VAL A 445 22.60 12.35 22.61
N PHE A 446 23.85 12.00 22.88
CA PHE A 446 24.76 12.79 23.71
C PHE A 446 25.76 13.55 22.83
N VAL A 447 25.73 14.88 22.87
CA VAL A 447 26.64 15.76 22.13
C VAL A 447 27.72 16.27 23.09
N LEU A 448 28.91 15.69 23.00
CA LEU A 448 30.03 15.94 23.92
C LEU A 448 31.00 17.06 23.47
N ASP A 449 30.90 17.53 22.22
CA ASP A 449 31.75 18.61 21.69
C ASP A 449 31.02 19.97 21.71
N SER A 450 31.59 20.95 22.40
CA SER A 450 31.00 22.28 22.62
C SER A 450 30.94 23.18 21.37
N HIS A 451 31.59 22.82 20.26
CA HIS A 451 31.71 23.69 19.09
C HIS A 451 30.91 23.29 17.85
N ARG A 452 30.25 22.12 17.81
CA ARG A 452 29.53 21.67 16.59
C ARG A 452 28.36 20.73 16.88
N ALA A 453 27.34 21.18 17.61
CA ALA A 453 26.13 20.39 17.82
C ALA A 453 25.45 19.99 16.49
N SER A 454 25.39 20.92 15.52
CA SER A 454 24.71 20.69 14.23
C SER A 454 25.46 19.76 13.27
N GLN A 455 26.80 19.65 13.34
CA GLN A 455 27.58 18.78 12.44
C GLN A 455 27.86 17.39 13.02
N THR A 456 27.70 17.18 14.33
CA THR A 456 27.94 15.87 14.97
C THR A 456 26.76 14.92 14.74
N ILE A 457 25.53 15.45 14.71
CA ILE A 457 24.30 14.73 14.29
C ILE A 457 24.42 14.25 12.84
N GLU A 458 25.14 14.97 11.98
CA GLU A 458 25.37 14.59 10.58
C GLU A 458 26.48 13.55 10.35
N ARG A 459 27.34 13.28 11.34
CA ARG A 459 28.48 12.36 11.18
C ARG A 459 28.20 10.93 11.63
N ASP A 460 27.14 10.69 12.39
CA ASP A 460 26.75 9.35 12.82
C ASP A 460 25.81 8.74 11.77
N VAL A 461 26.34 7.84 10.93
CA VAL A 461 25.69 7.36 9.70
C VAL A 461 24.32 6.70 9.98
N GLY A 462 24.17 6.00 11.13
CA GLY A 462 22.92 5.38 11.54
C GLY A 462 21.84 6.38 11.96
N VAL A 463 22.23 7.43 12.69
CA VAL A 463 21.32 8.50 13.15
C VAL A 463 20.97 9.45 11.99
N ARG A 464 21.91 9.70 11.07
CA ARG A 464 21.69 10.52 9.88
C ARG A 464 20.67 9.89 8.93
N GLY A 465 20.69 8.56 8.77
CA GLY A 465 19.68 7.82 8.01
C GLY A 465 18.30 7.84 8.69
N PHE A 466 18.27 7.65 10.01
CA PHE A 466 17.05 7.68 10.83
C PHE A 466 16.39 9.07 10.86
N LEU A 467 17.15 10.16 11.05
CA LEU A 467 16.62 11.52 11.17
C LEU A 467 16.31 12.19 9.82
N ARG A 468 17.01 11.86 8.73
CA ARG A 468 16.74 12.48 7.41
C ARG A 468 15.41 12.07 6.79
N ARG A 469 14.84 10.94 7.22
CA ARG A 469 13.57 10.42 6.69
C ARG A 469 12.36 10.78 7.57
N GLN A 470 12.56 11.42 8.72
CA GLN A 470 11.46 11.61 9.69
C GLN A 470 11.15 13.08 9.93
N HIS A 471 9.89 13.43 9.67
CA HIS A 471 9.33 14.73 10.00
C HIS A 471 9.07 14.84 11.52
N HIS A 472 9.21 16.05 12.04
CA HIS A 472 9.06 16.34 13.47
C HIS A 472 7.71 17.02 13.68
N ASP A 473 6.83 16.45 14.51
CA ASP A 473 5.58 17.11 14.91
C ASP A 473 5.88 18.24 15.91
N VAL A 474 6.85 17.99 16.80
CA VAL A 474 7.23 18.95 17.85
C VAL A 474 8.72 18.92 18.06
N VAL A 475 9.34 20.10 18.04
CA VAL A 475 10.71 20.30 18.51
C VAL A 475 10.68 21.31 19.64
N VAL A 476 11.01 20.83 20.84
CA VAL A 476 11.16 21.65 22.04
C VAL A 476 12.66 21.85 22.27
N ARG A 477 13.13 23.09 22.30
CA ARG A 477 14.55 23.40 22.54
C ARG A 477 14.73 24.31 23.74
N TYR A 478 15.68 23.96 24.59
CA TYR A 478 16.21 24.84 25.62
C TYR A 478 17.74 24.85 25.50
N MET A 479 18.34 26.01 25.22
CA MET A 479 19.79 26.16 25.02
C MET A 479 20.42 27.22 25.93
N GLY A 480 19.82 27.47 27.11
CA GLY A 480 20.19 28.54 28.03
C GLY A 480 19.43 29.85 27.78
N ALA A 481 19.62 30.82 28.68
CA ALA A 481 18.80 32.04 28.80
C ALA A 481 18.79 33.00 27.59
N HIS A 482 19.57 32.73 26.54
CA HIS A 482 19.79 33.65 25.40
C HIS A 482 19.35 33.05 24.06
N CYS A 483 18.56 31.98 24.06
CA CYS A 483 18.05 31.35 22.86
C CYS A 483 16.55 31.64 22.67
N ASP A 484 16.10 31.80 21.42
CA ASP A 484 14.70 31.93 21.02
C ASP A 484 13.93 30.60 21.24
N SER A 485 13.86 30.12 22.48
CA SER A 485 13.04 28.96 22.83
C SER A 485 11.55 29.36 22.77
N PRO A 486 10.68 28.57 22.12
CA PRO A 486 9.25 28.86 22.12
C PRO A 486 8.72 28.91 23.55
N PRO A 487 7.73 29.78 23.85
CA PRO A 487 7.15 29.87 25.19
C PRO A 487 6.68 28.48 25.67
N PRO A 488 6.88 28.13 26.95
CA PRO A 488 6.48 26.83 27.50
C PRO A 488 5.02 26.47 27.21
N LYS A 489 4.13 27.48 27.18
CA LYS A 489 2.73 27.33 26.77
C LYS A 489 2.57 26.85 25.33
N LEU A 490 3.25 27.50 24.38
CA LEU A 490 3.20 27.11 22.96
C LEU A 490 3.79 25.71 22.75
N ALA A 491 4.88 25.39 23.45
CA ALA A 491 5.49 24.06 23.42
C ALA A 491 4.52 22.99 23.96
N ALA A 492 3.89 23.23 25.10
CA ALA A 492 2.90 22.32 25.68
C ALA A 492 1.68 22.14 24.77
N SER A 493 1.19 23.21 24.14
CA SER A 493 0.08 23.13 23.20
C SER A 493 0.40 22.24 22.00
N ARG A 494 1.59 22.41 21.42
CA ARG A 494 2.08 21.56 20.32
C ARG A 494 2.27 20.11 20.77
N MET A 495 2.76 19.88 21.99
CA MET A 495 2.92 18.54 22.55
C MET A 495 1.59 17.81 22.66
N ILE A 496 0.53 18.47 23.14
CA ILE A 496 -0.81 17.87 23.21
C ILE A 496 -1.35 17.60 21.79
N ALA A 497 -1.20 18.54 20.84
CA ALA A 497 -1.61 18.31 19.46
C ALA A 497 -0.90 17.10 18.81
N SER A 498 0.39 16.92 19.09
CA SER A 498 1.19 15.77 18.62
C SER A 498 0.87 14.42 19.28
N LEU A 499 -0.03 14.40 20.26
CA LEU A 499 -0.63 13.15 20.72
C LEU A 499 -1.63 12.63 19.71
N PHE A 500 -2.16 13.47 18.83
CA PHE A 500 -3.09 13.05 17.80
C PHE A 500 -2.33 12.81 16.49
N TYR A 501 -2.80 11.83 15.72
CA TYR A 501 -2.25 11.51 14.41
C TYR A 501 -3.34 10.98 13.49
N ILE A 502 -3.14 11.08 12.18
CA ILE A 502 -4.11 10.64 11.18
C ILE A 502 -3.68 9.35 10.49
N GLU A 503 -4.64 8.48 10.23
CA GLU A 503 -4.44 7.24 9.49
C GLU A 503 -5.60 7.03 8.52
N LEU A 504 -5.33 6.61 7.29
CA LEU A 504 -6.37 6.18 6.36
C LEU A 504 -6.94 4.84 6.81
N VAL A 505 -8.25 4.67 6.63
CA VAL A 505 -8.95 3.40 6.93
C VAL A 505 -8.62 2.35 5.88
N PHE A 506 -8.53 2.77 4.62
CA PHE A 506 -8.26 1.92 3.46
C PHE A 506 -7.44 2.68 2.43
N THR A 507 -6.78 1.93 1.54
CA THR A 507 -6.10 2.50 0.39
C THR A 507 -7.11 3.25 -0.49
N PRO A 508 -6.92 4.55 -0.75
CA PRO A 508 -7.86 5.35 -1.51
C PRO A 508 -7.84 4.95 -3.00
N HIS A 509 -9.01 4.75 -3.59
CA HIS A 509 -9.16 4.30 -4.98
C HIS A 509 -9.80 5.37 -5.84
N PHE A 510 -9.06 5.90 -6.81
CA PHE A 510 -9.53 6.95 -7.69
C PHE A 510 -10.15 6.36 -8.96
N TYR A 511 -11.44 6.05 -8.92
CA TYR A 511 -12.21 5.67 -10.12
C TYR A 511 -13.07 6.82 -10.66
N SER A 512 -13.40 7.75 -9.78
CA SER A 512 -14.16 8.96 -10.03
C SER A 512 -13.49 10.13 -9.32
N THR A 513 -13.84 11.35 -9.72
CA THR A 513 -13.38 12.58 -9.06
C THR A 513 -14.56 13.53 -8.84
N PRO A 514 -14.71 14.13 -7.64
CA PRO A 514 -13.92 13.91 -6.43
C PRO A 514 -14.15 12.51 -5.82
N GLU A 515 -13.15 12.00 -5.10
CA GLU A 515 -13.23 10.76 -4.31
C GLU A 515 -13.30 11.11 -2.81
N ARG A 516 -14.06 10.34 -2.03
CA ARG A 516 -14.19 10.52 -0.58
C ARG A 516 -13.29 9.54 0.15
N VAL A 517 -12.32 10.07 0.90
CA VAL A 517 -11.34 9.29 1.63
C VAL A 517 -11.69 9.29 3.11
N GLN A 518 -11.79 8.10 3.67
CA GLN A 518 -12.01 7.92 5.10
C GLN A 518 -10.67 7.87 5.83
N ALA A 519 -10.43 8.87 6.68
CA ALA A 519 -9.34 8.90 7.62
C ALA A 519 -9.86 8.76 9.06
N ARG A 520 -8.98 8.37 9.97
CA ARG A 520 -9.21 8.29 11.41
C ARG A 520 -8.17 9.16 12.09
N LEU A 521 -8.63 10.05 12.94
CA LEU A 521 -7.85 10.78 13.92
C LEU A 521 -7.74 9.93 15.19
N LEU A 522 -6.53 9.51 15.51
CA LEU A 522 -6.19 8.61 16.61
C LEU A 522 -5.41 9.36 17.68
N CYS A 523 -5.31 8.79 18.88
CA CYS A 523 -4.48 9.31 19.96
C CYS A 523 -3.36 8.31 20.33
N ARG A 524 -2.14 8.80 20.54
CA ARG A 524 -0.96 8.02 20.94
C ARG A 524 -1.06 7.48 22.37
N LEU A 525 -1.94 8.04 23.20
CA LEU A 525 -2.14 7.57 24.57
C LEU A 525 -2.96 6.27 24.57
N PRO A 526 -2.49 5.20 25.25
CA PRO A 526 -3.26 3.97 25.38
C PRO A 526 -4.51 4.20 26.25
N PRO A 527 -5.52 3.30 26.15
CA PRO A 527 -6.69 3.36 27.02
C PRO A 527 -6.30 3.36 28.51
N SER A 528 -6.44 4.52 29.14
CA SER A 528 -5.91 4.79 30.48
C SER A 528 -6.62 5.97 31.14
N ALA A 529 -6.43 6.14 32.46
CA ALA A 529 -6.93 7.29 33.18
C ALA A 529 -6.40 8.63 32.59
N THR A 530 -5.17 8.65 32.08
CA THR A 530 -4.59 9.81 31.42
C THR A 530 -5.33 10.18 30.14
N LEU A 531 -5.63 9.19 29.28
CA LEU A 531 -6.44 9.43 28.07
C LEU A 531 -7.82 9.96 28.42
N ILE A 532 -8.49 9.35 29.40
CA ILE A 532 -9.82 9.77 29.84
C ILE A 532 -9.80 11.21 30.36
N SER A 533 -8.80 11.58 31.16
CA SER A 533 -8.64 12.95 31.65
C SER A 533 -8.47 13.94 30.50
N LEU A 534 -7.55 13.65 29.57
CA LEU A 534 -7.28 14.50 28.42
C LEU A 534 -8.53 14.72 27.56
N VAL A 535 -9.22 13.63 27.20
CA VAL A 535 -10.42 13.66 26.35
C VAL A 535 -11.59 14.35 27.06
N THR A 536 -11.73 14.17 28.39
CA THR A 536 -12.71 14.89 29.21
C THR A 536 -12.46 16.39 29.20
N ASP A 537 -11.19 16.80 29.36
CA ASP A 537 -10.82 18.21 29.37
C ASP A 537 -11.03 18.86 27.99
N LEU A 538 -10.64 18.18 26.91
CA LEU A 538 -10.87 18.66 25.54
C LEU A 538 -12.36 18.80 25.22
N HIS A 539 -13.19 17.85 25.67
CA HIS A 539 -14.65 17.91 25.52
C HIS A 539 -15.24 19.09 26.30
N ALA A 540 -14.84 19.29 27.55
CA ALA A 540 -15.32 20.38 28.39
C ALA A 540 -14.96 21.76 27.82
N ARG A 541 -13.82 21.86 27.10
CA ARG A 541 -13.39 23.09 26.41
C ARG A 541 -14.07 23.32 25.06
N GLY A 542 -14.84 22.36 24.54
CA GLY A 542 -15.44 22.48 23.22
C GLY A 542 -14.40 22.47 22.08
N THR A 543 -13.30 21.73 22.26
CA THR A 543 -12.23 21.64 21.25
C THR A 543 -12.79 21.15 19.91
N ARG A 544 -12.40 21.81 18.83
CA ARG A 544 -12.84 21.49 17.47
C ARG A 544 -11.73 20.86 16.65
N VAL A 545 -12.11 20.07 15.66
CA VAL A 545 -11.25 19.61 14.58
C VAL A 545 -11.71 20.26 13.28
N ILE A 546 -10.76 20.80 12.52
CA ILE A 546 -10.97 21.43 11.22
C ILE A 546 -10.21 20.60 10.20
N PHE A 547 -10.88 20.11 9.17
CA PHE A 547 -10.26 19.26 8.16
C PHE A 547 -10.82 19.48 6.76
N TRP A 548 -9.94 19.36 5.76
CA TRP A 548 -10.28 19.50 4.34
C TRP A 548 -9.17 18.92 3.47
N GLY A 549 -9.50 18.64 2.22
CA GLY A 549 -8.57 18.37 1.13
C GLY A 549 -8.85 19.31 -0.03
N THR A 550 -9.83 18.95 -0.85
CA THR A 550 -10.22 19.70 -2.07
C THR A 550 -11.57 20.38 -1.99
N GLU A 551 -12.25 20.27 -0.85
CA GLU A 551 -13.49 20.98 -0.55
C GLU A 551 -13.29 22.51 -0.59
N LEU A 552 -14.33 23.23 -1.01
CA LEU A 552 -14.33 24.70 -1.04
C LEU A 552 -14.36 25.31 0.37
N GLU A 553 -15.03 24.64 1.31
CA GLU A 553 -15.13 25.05 2.70
C GLU A 553 -14.63 23.92 3.61
N PRO A 554 -13.86 24.23 4.66
CA PRO A 554 -13.35 23.21 5.55
C PRO A 554 -14.45 22.65 6.46
N ASN A 555 -14.42 21.35 6.68
CA ASN A 555 -15.29 20.69 7.64
C ASN A 555 -14.86 21.08 9.06
N VAL A 556 -15.82 21.44 9.91
CA VAL A 556 -15.57 21.82 11.31
C VAL A 556 -16.46 20.98 12.21
N GLU A 557 -15.85 20.16 13.05
CA GLU A 557 -16.56 19.25 13.96
C GLU A 557 -16.02 19.35 15.38
N SER A 558 -16.80 18.86 16.36
CA SER A 558 -16.27 18.65 17.71
C SER A 558 -15.21 17.54 17.68
N LEU A 559 -14.04 17.79 18.26
CA LEU A 559 -12.98 16.79 18.36
C LEU A 559 -13.43 15.60 19.21
N VAL A 560 -14.15 15.87 20.29
CA VAL A 560 -14.65 14.87 21.23
C VAL A 560 -16.17 14.97 21.34
N THR A 561 -16.87 13.92 20.91
CA THR A 561 -18.31 13.76 21.11
C THR A 561 -18.60 13.04 22.43
N SER A 562 -19.85 13.09 22.89
CA SER A 562 -20.29 12.34 24.07
C SER A 562 -20.16 10.82 23.87
N SER A 563 -20.40 10.34 22.64
CA SER A 563 -20.16 8.95 22.25
C SER A 563 -18.69 8.55 22.36
N SER A 564 -17.75 9.31 21.78
CA SER A 564 -16.30 9.05 21.88
C SER A 564 -15.80 9.05 23.33
N LEU A 565 -16.30 9.97 24.17
CA LEU A 565 -15.96 10.02 25.58
C LEU A 565 -16.46 8.77 26.33
N SER A 566 -17.68 8.30 26.02
CA SER A 566 -18.24 7.09 26.63
C SER A 566 -17.43 5.84 26.29
N ARG A 567 -16.95 5.72 25.04
CA ARG A 567 -16.07 4.65 24.56
C ARG A 567 -14.73 4.64 25.30
N CYS A 568 -14.09 5.81 25.41
CA CYS A 568 -12.84 5.94 26.17
C CYS A 568 -13.02 5.52 27.64
N ARG A 569 -14.16 5.84 28.27
CA ARG A 569 -14.50 5.42 29.64
C ARG A 569 -14.70 3.91 29.78
N ARG A 570 -15.08 3.22 28.70
CA ARG A 570 -15.17 1.74 28.64
C ARG A 570 -13.83 1.06 28.36
N GLY A 571 -12.74 1.83 28.24
CA GLY A 571 -11.40 1.29 27.99
C GLY A 571 -11.07 1.10 26.50
N GLU A 572 -11.81 1.76 25.61
CA GLU A 572 -11.47 1.81 24.18
C GLU A 572 -10.45 2.94 23.90
N ALA A 573 -9.70 2.82 22.81
CA ALA A 573 -8.81 3.88 22.34
C ALA A 573 -9.62 5.04 21.73
N PHE A 574 -9.03 6.24 21.71
CA PHE A 574 -9.65 7.39 21.06
C PHE A 574 -9.56 7.27 19.54
N VAL A 575 -10.71 7.39 18.88
CA VAL A 575 -10.85 7.39 17.42
C VAL A 575 -11.91 8.43 17.04
N LYS A 576 -11.60 9.28 16.06
CA LYS A 576 -12.56 10.17 15.40
C LYS A 576 -12.45 9.98 13.89
N ARG A 577 -13.54 9.64 13.21
CA ARG A 577 -13.56 9.47 11.75
C ARG A 577 -13.63 10.83 11.07
N LEU A 578 -12.91 10.97 9.97
CA LEU A 578 -12.87 12.15 9.10
C LEU A 578 -13.15 11.66 7.68
N ASP A 579 -14.07 12.32 6.99
CA ASP A 579 -14.42 12.03 5.61
C ASP A 579 -14.03 13.22 4.73
N ILE A 580 -13.03 13.05 3.88
CA ILE A 580 -12.34 14.14 3.18
C ILE A 580 -12.44 13.95 1.67
N GLU A 581 -12.89 14.98 0.96
CA GLU A 581 -12.93 14.99 -0.50
C GLU A 581 -11.56 15.32 -1.10
N VAL A 582 -11.11 14.47 -2.01
CA VAL A 582 -9.84 14.62 -2.71
C VAL A 582 -10.01 14.42 -4.21
N TRP A 583 -9.17 15.07 -5.00
CA TRP A 583 -9.20 14.95 -6.46
C TRP A 583 -8.20 13.94 -7.00
N SER A 584 -7.13 13.66 -6.25
CA SER A 584 -6.06 12.77 -6.71
C SER A 584 -5.21 12.24 -5.54
N PRO A 585 -4.36 11.22 -5.78
CA PRO A 585 -3.35 10.80 -4.81
C PRO A 585 -2.38 11.92 -4.39
N ASP A 586 -2.24 12.97 -5.20
CA ASP A 586 -1.35 14.10 -4.92
C ASP A 586 -2.08 15.25 -4.19
N SER A 587 -3.35 15.07 -3.81
CA SER A 587 -4.09 16.05 -3.01
C SER A 587 -3.51 16.14 -1.59
N GLU A 588 -3.38 17.37 -1.08
CA GLU A 588 -3.00 17.65 0.30
C GLU A 588 -4.20 17.48 1.23
N LEU A 589 -4.01 16.76 2.33
CA LEU A 589 -4.95 16.63 3.43
C LEU A 589 -4.55 17.57 4.56
N HIS A 590 -5.49 18.37 5.03
CA HIS A 590 -5.29 19.27 6.14
C HIS A 590 -6.14 18.83 7.33
N VAL A 591 -5.51 18.68 8.50
CA VAL A 591 -6.20 18.42 9.76
C VAL A 591 -5.60 19.30 10.85
N VAL A 592 -6.45 20.09 11.50
CA VAL A 592 -6.08 21.09 12.50
C VAL A 592 -6.96 20.92 13.73
N ILE A 593 -6.36 20.88 14.91
CA ILE A 593 -7.07 20.98 16.18
C ILE A 593 -7.14 22.46 16.57
N ASP A 594 -8.35 22.94 16.87
CA ASP A 594 -8.65 24.30 17.27
C ASP A 594 -9.25 24.30 18.69
N ASP A 595 -8.49 24.79 19.65
CA ASP A 595 -8.87 24.89 21.06
C ASP A 595 -8.65 26.34 21.54
N ASP A 596 -9.61 26.89 22.29
CA ASP A 596 -9.57 28.29 22.70
C ASP A 596 -8.36 28.66 23.59
N LEU A 597 -7.81 27.69 24.33
CA LEU A 597 -6.64 27.89 25.19
C LEU A 597 -5.33 27.59 24.44
N MET A 598 -5.34 26.60 23.56
CA MET A 598 -4.13 26.15 22.87
C MET A 598 -3.90 26.89 21.54
N GLY A 599 -4.95 27.45 20.94
CA GLY A 599 -4.94 27.94 19.56
C GLY A 599 -5.02 26.79 18.54
N LYS A 600 -4.78 27.14 17.27
CA LYS A 600 -4.80 26.21 16.14
C LYS A 600 -3.46 25.50 15.96
N HIS A 601 -3.48 24.17 15.92
CA HIS A 601 -2.29 23.35 15.68
C HIS A 601 -2.58 22.25 14.67
N ASN A 602 -1.67 22.06 13.72
CA ASN A 602 -1.75 20.96 12.78
C ASN A 602 -1.52 19.62 13.49
N VAL A 603 -2.17 18.58 12.99
CA VAL A 603 -2.01 17.20 13.45
C VAL A 603 -1.09 16.45 12.49
N SER A 604 -0.23 15.56 13.01
CA SER A 604 0.74 14.82 12.19
C SER A 604 1.57 15.78 11.32
N HIS A 605 1.88 15.37 10.09
CA HIS A 605 2.57 16.18 9.09
C HIS A 605 1.63 17.02 8.22
N CYS A 606 0.42 17.38 8.70
CA CYS A 606 -0.52 18.16 7.91
C CYS A 606 0.03 19.56 7.55
N PRO A 607 -0.07 20.02 6.28
CA PRO A 607 -0.69 19.33 5.13
C PRO A 607 0.06 18.06 4.71
N TYR A 608 -0.69 16.97 4.63
CA TYR A 608 -0.16 15.63 4.36
C TYR A 608 -0.57 15.23 2.94
N VAL A 609 0.39 15.01 2.04
CA VAL A 609 0.07 14.53 0.70
C VAL A 609 -0.50 13.11 0.81
N LEU A 610 -1.67 12.84 0.22
CA LEU A 610 -2.37 11.57 0.38
C LEU A 610 -1.52 10.35 -0.03
N ARG A 611 -0.73 10.46 -1.09
CA ARG A 611 0.21 9.42 -1.53
C ARG A 611 1.28 9.14 -0.47
N GLU A 612 1.83 10.19 0.14
CA GLU A 612 2.83 10.05 1.21
C GLU A 612 2.20 9.45 2.47
N LEU A 613 0.96 9.85 2.81
CA LEU A 613 0.23 9.26 3.94
C LEU A 613 0.00 7.76 3.72
N SER A 614 -0.42 7.38 2.51
CA SER A 614 -0.61 5.97 2.14
C SER A 614 0.70 5.18 2.21
N HIS A 615 1.80 5.78 1.76
CA HIS A 615 3.14 5.20 1.79
C HIS A 615 3.66 5.02 3.21
N ASP A 616 3.56 6.05 4.05
CA ASP A 616 4.06 6.03 5.43
C ASP A 616 3.30 4.99 6.28
N GLN A 617 2.00 4.79 6.02
CA GLN A 617 1.21 3.70 6.62
C GLN A 617 1.51 2.30 6.05
N GLY A 618 2.22 2.21 4.93
CA GLY A 618 2.43 0.97 4.17
C GLY A 618 1.17 0.45 3.48
N LEU A 619 0.18 1.31 3.19
CA LEU A 619 -1.04 0.93 2.47
C LEU A 619 -0.79 0.65 0.99
N ASP A 620 0.30 1.18 0.43
CA ASP A 620 0.79 0.86 -0.91
C ASP A 620 1.64 -0.43 -0.96
N CYS A 621 2.00 -0.99 0.19
CA CYS A 621 2.77 -2.23 0.31
C CYS A 621 1.85 -3.45 0.23
N VAL A 622 1.20 -3.62 -0.91
CA VAL A 622 0.16 -4.64 -1.14
C VAL A 622 0.70 -6.08 -0.95
N PHE A 623 2.00 -6.32 -1.20
CA PHE A 623 2.65 -7.64 -1.06
C PHE A 623 3.31 -7.90 0.30
N GLY A 624 2.98 -7.09 1.31
CA GLY A 624 3.43 -7.26 2.68
C GLY A 624 3.27 -5.93 3.39
N ARG A 625 2.55 -5.90 4.52
CA ARG A 625 2.47 -4.71 5.38
C ARG A 625 3.36 -4.88 6.59
N SER A 626 3.83 -3.76 7.13
CA SER A 626 4.69 -3.72 8.31
C SER A 626 3.99 -4.18 9.60
N ASP A 627 2.66 -4.20 9.60
CA ASP A 627 1.82 -4.58 10.75
C ASP A 627 1.38 -6.06 10.75
N HIS A 628 1.78 -6.86 9.75
CA HIS A 628 1.38 -8.26 9.56
C HIS A 628 -0.14 -8.51 9.60
N CYS A 629 -0.97 -7.47 9.51
CA CYS A 629 -2.41 -7.60 9.54
C CYS A 629 -2.89 -7.94 8.13
N GLY A 630 -3.55 -9.09 7.97
CA GLY A 630 -4.37 -9.32 6.79
C GLY A 630 -5.39 -8.19 6.65
N ILE A 631 -5.73 -7.80 5.42
CA ILE A 631 -6.78 -6.83 5.11
C ILE A 631 -8.11 -7.38 5.65
N ASP A 632 -8.37 -7.18 6.94
CA ASP A 632 -9.55 -7.69 7.63
C ASP A 632 -10.70 -6.70 7.40
N THR A 633 -11.13 -6.60 6.13
CA THR A 633 -12.22 -5.72 5.65
C THR A 633 -13.55 -5.97 6.34
N THR A 634 -13.69 -7.05 7.11
CA THR A 634 -14.96 -7.49 7.70
C THR A 634 -15.18 -6.98 9.14
N LYS A 635 -14.13 -6.60 9.89
CA LYS A 635 -14.31 -6.13 11.27
C LYS A 635 -14.86 -4.71 11.38
N ASP A 636 -14.57 -3.84 10.40
CA ASP A 636 -14.91 -2.42 10.47
C ASP A 636 -16.30 -2.07 9.90
N VAL A 637 -16.92 -2.95 9.12
CA VAL A 637 -18.29 -2.75 8.62
C VAL A 637 -19.32 -2.89 9.75
N GLY A 638 -19.07 -3.79 10.72
CA GLY A 638 -19.96 -4.00 11.87
C GLY A 638 -20.04 -2.80 12.83
N THR A 639 -18.92 -2.12 13.05
CA THR A 639 -18.83 -0.88 13.87
C THR A 639 -19.43 0.33 13.15
N THR A 640 -19.41 0.38 11.82
CA THR A 640 -19.98 1.49 11.03
C THR A 640 -21.50 1.59 11.20
N ILE A 641 -22.21 0.45 11.23
CA ILE A 641 -23.66 0.42 11.45
C ILE A 641 -24.01 0.82 12.90
N THR A 642 -23.16 0.50 13.87
CA THR A 642 -23.43 0.82 15.29
C THR A 642 -23.20 2.31 15.58
N GLU A 643 -22.18 2.91 14.97
CA GLU A 643 -21.87 4.34 15.11
C GLU A 643 -22.93 5.23 14.45
N GLU A 644 -23.41 4.88 13.24
CA GLU A 644 -24.52 5.61 12.60
C GLU A 644 -25.82 5.53 13.42
N ILE A 645 -26.11 4.38 14.04
CA ILE A 645 -27.29 4.20 14.89
C ILE A 645 -27.17 5.03 16.17
N ASP A 646 -25.99 5.07 16.81
CA ASP A 646 -25.76 5.85 18.02
C ASP A 646 -25.82 7.38 17.75
N GLU A 647 -25.25 7.85 16.64
CA GLU A 647 -25.30 9.27 16.23
C GLU A 647 -26.72 9.72 15.85
N LEU A 648 -27.47 8.89 15.09
CA LEU A 648 -28.89 9.14 14.79
C LEU A 648 -29.75 9.14 16.05
N SER A 649 -29.41 8.33 17.06
CA SER A 649 -30.12 8.32 18.34
C SER A 649 -29.94 9.61 19.15
N GLU A 650 -28.74 10.24 19.07
CA GLU A 650 -28.47 11.53 19.70
C GLU A 650 -29.17 12.69 18.98
N GLU A 651 -29.22 12.68 17.64
CA GLU A 651 -29.98 13.68 16.87
C GLU A 651 -31.49 13.59 17.15
N LEU A 652 -32.05 12.38 17.22
CA LEU A 652 -33.45 12.17 17.58
C LEU A 652 -33.75 12.52 19.05
N GLY A 653 -32.79 12.28 19.95
CA GLY A 653 -32.88 12.67 21.36
C GLY A 653 -32.93 14.19 21.58
N ARG A 654 -32.36 14.99 20.66
CA ARG A 654 -32.47 16.45 20.68
C ARG A 654 -33.83 16.96 20.19
N PHE A 655 -34.53 16.24 19.31
CA PHE A 655 -35.89 16.58 18.92
C PHE A 655 -36.93 16.20 19.98
N ALA A 656 -36.66 15.19 20.80
CA ALA A 656 -37.55 14.74 21.87
C ALA A 656 -37.55 15.63 23.13
N SER A 657 -36.65 16.62 23.23
CA SER A 657 -36.56 17.54 24.38
C SER A 657 -37.18 18.92 24.15
N TRP A 658 -37.90 19.13 23.04
CA TRP A 658 -38.67 20.35 22.80
C TRP A 658 -40.09 20.23 23.40
N ASP A 659 -40.18 20.38 24.73
CA ASP A 659 -41.44 20.65 25.44
C ASP A 659 -41.90 22.09 25.13
N GLY A 660 -42.43 22.29 23.93
CA GLY A 660 -43.18 23.47 23.54
C GLY A 660 -44.65 23.28 23.86
N SER A 661 -45.13 23.93 24.91
CA SER A 661 -46.54 24.00 25.29
C SER A 661 -47.38 24.61 24.17
N TRP A 662 -48.17 23.77 23.49
CA TRP A 662 -49.24 24.26 22.62
C TRP A 662 -50.53 24.35 23.42
N ASN A 663 -50.81 25.57 23.91
CA ASN A 663 -52.14 25.95 24.37
C ASN A 663 -53.08 26.02 23.16
N PHE A 664 -54.21 25.33 23.27
CA PHE A 664 -55.35 25.43 22.35
C PHE A 664 -55.87 26.88 22.26
N PHE A 665 -55.97 27.41 21.03
CA PHE A 665 -57.19 28.00 20.45
C PHE A 665 -57.06 28.11 18.93
#